data_AF-A0AA88VFG1-F1
#
_entry.id   AF-A0AA88VFG1-F1
#
_cell.length_a   1.000
_cell.length_b   1.000
_cell.length_c   1.000
_cell.angle_alpha   90.00
_cell.angle_beta   90.00
_cell.angle_gamma   90.00
#
_symmetry.space_group_name_H-M   'P 1'
#
loop_
_entity.id
_entity.type
_entity.pdbx_description
1 polymer ?
#
loop_
_entity_poly.entity_id
_entity_poly.type
_entity_poly.pdbx_seq_one_letter_code
_entity_poly.pdbx_strand_id
1 'polypeptide(L)'
;MFRTEKGECSAKFGGDGGEPQKIDLEHPSQYLTGIGGKYSSNNYVNQITIRSLSFYTNTNERGPYGGYEGSNVQVFSSRADGCDIAGFHGSVGSGKQLASIGFYTRPKSSTCPPKAPQVVDLDGSTSRGPWGGPGTSWSYIPECNIRQIIVYRNQYFICSIMFKTEKGEFSAKFGSDDGNPEKVDLVNSSEYLTGVSGKYSSNSYVNQITIRSLSFYTNIKEWGAIGGYEGSNVQAFSSRAEDHVIVGFHGTVGSGKHLASIGIYTKPKSVVYPPIPIPKVVALDGSTSLGPWGGPGTSWSYIPKINIRQIIVYRNQYFICSIMFKTEKGEFSAKFGSDEGNPEKVDLGNSSEYLTGISGKYSSNSYVNQITIRSLSFYTNIKEWGDIGGYEGSNVQAFSCRTEDRVIVGFHGTVGSGKHLASIGIYTKPKSVVYPPIPKEEAEGSTSLGPWGGPGTTWSFLPDSKITHITIRRNQYYICSIMFGTEKGEYSANFGDVGGDSEKVRSYKCYLMFNSYQTIISKLVLFNATLNSFSPPVQIDLPNSSEYLTGISGKYSSNSYVNQITITSLSFYTNLKERGPYGGYNGNNVQVFSSRADGRVIVGFHGSIGSGKQLASIGIYTKPASDPPTKISEWNDVMIADMPREVGPWGISGGQSWDDGVFLDVKQVYVTLNESQRWVRGIQFEYVNRNGKHVLSDMHGSPSTGDTVEKINLTGTDQIFVGIAGFFGPIEGDSGLEGITSITFYTTKMKYGPFGNGMRGTYFASTPSKGKLVGFHGRNGAYLHAIGVHMKYFE
;
A
#
# COMPACT_ATOMS: atom_id res chain seq x y z
N MET A 1 -20.71 28.25 34.56
CA MET A 1 -21.55 28.14 33.35
C MET A 1 -20.63 27.96 32.18
N PHE A 2 -21.02 27.16 31.18
CA PHE A 2 -20.23 26.89 29.98
C PHE A 2 -21.01 27.31 28.74
N ARG A 3 -20.32 27.85 27.72
CA ARG A 3 -20.94 28.22 26.44
C ARG A 3 -20.21 27.52 25.29
N THR A 4 -20.96 26.92 24.37
CA THR A 4 -20.40 26.26 23.18
C THR A 4 -20.16 27.25 22.05
N GLU A 5 -19.38 26.86 21.03
CA GLU A 5 -19.13 27.65 19.81
C GLU A 5 -20.44 28.00 19.06
N LYS A 6 -21.45 27.10 19.13
CA LYS A 6 -22.78 27.33 18.57
C LYS A 6 -23.66 28.26 19.42
N GLY A 7 -23.10 28.80 20.51
CA GLY A 7 -23.75 29.78 21.37
C GLY A 7 -24.63 29.20 22.47
N GLU A 8 -24.71 27.87 22.60
CA GLU A 8 -25.53 27.19 23.62
C GLU A 8 -24.90 27.34 25.01
N CYS A 9 -25.70 27.73 26.01
CA CYS A 9 -25.23 27.91 27.38
C CYS A 9 -25.73 26.76 28.28
N SER A 10 -24.85 26.24 29.13
CA SER A 10 -25.24 25.32 30.20
C SER A 10 -26.06 26.04 31.28
N ALA A 11 -26.81 25.26 32.07
CA ALA A 11 -27.32 25.74 33.34
C ALA A 11 -26.19 26.21 34.29
N LYS A 12 -26.54 27.00 35.30
CA LYS A 12 -25.62 27.40 36.38
C LYS A 12 -25.49 26.25 37.38
N PHE A 13 -24.25 25.91 37.73
CA PHE A 13 -23.93 24.87 38.71
C PHE A 13 -23.16 25.49 39.87
N GLY A 14 -23.75 25.45 41.07
CA GLY A 14 -23.30 26.18 42.26
C GLY A 14 -24.22 27.37 42.59
N GLY A 15 -23.89 28.10 43.66
CA GLY A 15 -24.68 29.19 44.22
C GLY A 15 -24.44 30.55 43.57
N ASP A 16 -25.15 31.56 44.04
CA ASP A 16 -25.13 32.94 43.49
C ASP A 16 -24.08 33.86 44.10
N GLY A 17 -23.18 33.34 44.92
CA GLY A 17 -22.14 34.13 45.58
C GLY A 17 -20.94 34.44 44.69
N GLY A 18 -20.41 35.66 44.81
CA GLY A 18 -19.17 36.13 44.18
C GLY A 18 -19.36 36.88 42.85
N GLU A 19 -18.32 37.61 42.43
CA GLU A 19 -18.30 38.33 41.16
C GLU A 19 -18.04 37.37 39.97
N PRO A 20 -18.80 37.46 38.87
CA PRO A 20 -18.64 36.56 37.74
C PRO A 20 -17.33 36.85 36.98
N GLN A 21 -16.50 35.81 36.82
CA GLN A 21 -15.32 35.84 35.98
C GLN A 21 -15.61 35.10 34.67
N LYS A 22 -15.35 35.74 33.53
CA LYS A 22 -15.57 35.16 32.19
C LYS A 22 -14.24 34.81 31.54
N ILE A 23 -14.16 33.60 30.99
CA ILE A 23 -12.98 33.09 30.27
C ILE A 23 -13.39 32.87 28.81
N ASP A 24 -12.85 33.69 27.92
CA ASP A 24 -13.01 33.50 26.48
C ASP A 24 -11.78 32.76 25.91
N LEU A 25 -12.05 31.82 25.00
CA LEU A 25 -11.06 31.00 24.30
C LEU A 25 -11.09 31.33 22.81
N GLU A 26 -9.92 31.50 22.21
CA GLU A 26 -9.74 31.80 20.79
C GLU A 26 -9.77 30.52 19.95
N HIS A 27 -10.96 30.04 19.58
CA HIS A 27 -11.11 28.86 18.73
C HIS A 27 -10.69 29.14 17.27
N PRO A 28 -10.00 28.22 16.56
CA PRO A 28 -9.59 26.87 16.98
C PRO A 28 -8.18 26.80 17.64
N SER A 29 -7.47 27.92 17.72
CA SER A 29 -6.07 27.96 18.19
C SER A 29 -5.91 27.74 19.69
N GLN A 30 -6.93 28.04 20.50
CA GLN A 30 -6.93 27.88 21.93
C GLN A 30 -8.11 27.00 22.38
N TYR A 31 -7.80 25.87 23.02
CA TYR A 31 -8.78 24.90 23.53
C TYR A 31 -8.36 24.35 24.89
N LEU A 32 -9.34 23.86 25.67
CA LEU A 32 -9.09 23.33 27.02
C LEU A 32 -8.36 22.00 26.98
N THR A 33 -7.32 21.87 27.81
CA THR A 33 -6.50 20.69 27.99
C THR A 33 -6.54 20.15 29.42
N GLY A 34 -7.29 20.78 30.33
CA GLY A 34 -7.49 20.26 31.67
C GLY A 34 -8.11 21.26 32.64
N ILE A 35 -8.27 20.82 33.88
CA ILE A 35 -8.68 21.65 35.01
C ILE A 35 -7.80 21.39 36.22
N GLY A 36 -7.62 22.39 37.04
CA GLY A 36 -6.99 22.27 38.34
C GLY A 36 -7.66 23.18 39.34
N GLY A 37 -7.12 23.21 40.54
CA GLY A 37 -7.65 24.06 41.58
C GLY A 37 -7.23 23.63 42.96
N LYS A 38 -7.88 24.25 43.93
CA LYS A 38 -7.67 24.00 45.36
C LYS A 38 -9.00 23.58 45.98
N TYR A 39 -9.00 22.61 46.89
CA TYR A 39 -10.16 22.25 47.71
C TYR A 39 -9.77 22.13 49.18
N SER A 40 -10.72 22.35 50.07
CA SER A 40 -10.51 22.19 51.51
C SER A 40 -11.81 21.80 52.20
N SER A 41 -11.71 21.33 53.43
CA SER A 41 -12.88 21.30 54.31
C SER A 41 -13.44 22.72 54.46
N ASN A 42 -14.76 22.80 54.48
CA ASN A 42 -15.48 24.03 54.71
C ASN A 42 -16.31 23.89 55.97
N ASN A 43 -15.79 24.46 57.07
CA ASN A 43 -16.39 24.34 58.39
C ASN A 43 -17.81 24.94 58.46
N TYR A 44 -18.15 25.88 57.57
CA TYR A 44 -19.49 26.48 57.50
C TYR A 44 -20.57 25.51 56.99
N VAL A 45 -20.20 24.54 56.17
CA VAL A 45 -21.13 23.57 55.56
C VAL A 45 -20.76 22.12 55.91
N ASN A 46 -19.76 21.94 56.78
CA ASN A 46 -19.16 20.68 57.18
C ASN A 46 -18.93 19.69 56.02
N GLN A 47 -18.47 20.21 54.87
CA GLN A 47 -18.23 19.45 53.65
C GLN A 47 -16.95 19.91 52.97
N ILE A 48 -16.38 19.05 52.13
CA ILE A 48 -15.26 19.42 51.26
C ILE A 48 -15.80 20.24 50.09
N THR A 49 -15.25 21.42 49.87
CA THR A 49 -15.65 22.30 48.77
C THR A 49 -14.45 22.75 47.96
N ILE A 50 -14.64 22.92 46.66
CA ILE A 50 -13.66 23.55 45.78
C ILE A 50 -13.56 25.03 46.14
N ARG A 51 -12.34 25.50 46.37
CA ARG A 51 -12.00 26.86 46.81
C ARG A 51 -11.46 27.73 45.68
N SER A 52 -10.78 27.12 44.72
CA SER A 52 -10.40 27.80 43.48
C SER A 52 -10.37 26.84 42.31
N LEU A 53 -10.53 27.38 41.09
CA LEU A 53 -10.42 26.65 39.83
C LEU A 53 -9.42 27.32 38.90
N SER A 54 -8.55 26.52 38.32
CA SER A 54 -7.73 26.86 37.15
C SER A 54 -8.20 26.03 35.96
N PHE A 55 -8.18 26.63 34.78
CA PHE A 55 -8.43 25.96 33.51
C PHE A 55 -7.15 25.99 32.69
N TYR A 56 -6.72 24.82 32.22
CA TYR A 56 -5.54 24.71 31.37
C TYR A 56 -5.96 24.71 29.91
N THR A 57 -5.26 25.46 29.07
CA THR A 57 -5.41 25.41 27.61
C THR A 57 -4.15 24.84 26.96
N ASN A 58 -4.18 24.64 25.65
CA ASN A 58 -3.01 24.24 24.86
C ASN A 58 -1.94 25.33 24.76
N THR A 59 -2.23 26.56 25.18
CA THR A 59 -1.28 27.67 25.13
C THR A 59 -0.91 28.20 26.51
N ASN A 60 -1.87 28.32 27.43
CA ASN A 60 -1.66 28.98 28.73
C ASN A 60 -2.53 28.34 29.84
N GLU A 61 -2.20 28.63 31.11
CA GLU A 61 -3.11 28.42 32.25
C GLU A 61 -3.97 29.67 32.49
N ARG A 62 -5.24 29.48 32.88
CA ARG A 62 -6.19 30.55 33.20
C ARG A 62 -6.71 30.32 34.62
N GLY A 63 -6.50 31.26 35.53
CA GLY A 63 -6.85 31.15 36.95
C GLY A 63 -5.63 31.39 37.86
N PRO A 64 -5.71 31.04 39.15
CA PRO A 64 -6.85 30.43 39.83
C PRO A 64 -7.99 31.44 40.08
N TYR A 65 -9.22 31.03 39.83
CA TYR A 65 -10.44 31.80 40.13
C TYR A 65 -11.03 31.31 41.45
N GLY A 66 -11.09 32.19 42.45
CA GLY A 66 -11.41 31.87 43.85
C GLY A 66 -10.22 32.09 44.78
N GLY A 67 -10.43 32.28 46.08
CA GLY A 67 -9.43 32.95 46.92
C GLY A 67 -9.37 32.56 48.40
N TYR A 68 -9.44 31.27 48.75
CA TYR A 68 -9.25 30.84 50.14
C TYR A 68 -7.91 30.12 50.35
N GLU A 69 -7.01 30.73 51.13
CA GLU A 69 -5.69 30.20 51.52
C GLU A 69 -5.64 29.82 53.01
N GLY A 70 -6.55 28.95 53.45
CA GLY A 70 -6.50 28.41 54.81
C GLY A 70 -5.38 27.36 55.01
N SER A 71 -5.03 27.08 56.25
CA SER A 71 -4.21 25.91 56.62
C SER A 71 -5.01 24.62 56.36
N ASN A 72 -4.51 23.72 55.50
CA ASN A 72 -5.15 22.48 55.01
C ASN A 72 -5.91 22.57 53.68
N VAL A 73 -5.38 23.34 52.73
CA VAL A 73 -5.84 23.34 51.34
C VAL A 73 -5.11 22.27 50.53
N GLN A 74 -5.85 21.40 49.85
CA GLN A 74 -5.34 20.37 48.95
C GLN A 74 -5.42 20.85 47.51
N VAL A 75 -4.42 20.53 46.70
CA VAL A 75 -4.36 20.90 45.28
C VAL A 75 -4.81 19.72 44.44
N PHE A 76 -5.61 19.99 43.41
CA PHE A 76 -5.95 19.01 42.38
C PHE A 76 -5.62 19.55 41.00
N SER A 77 -5.19 18.67 40.13
CA SER A 77 -4.98 18.97 38.72
C SER A 77 -5.23 17.72 37.90
N SER A 78 -5.95 17.86 36.80
CA SER A 78 -6.24 16.79 35.86
C SER A 78 -6.16 17.33 34.43
N ARG A 79 -5.38 16.65 33.59
CA ARG A 79 -5.15 17.00 32.18
C ARG A 79 -5.84 15.98 31.27
N ALA A 80 -6.35 16.45 30.15
CA ALA A 80 -7.00 15.67 29.09
C ALA A 80 -5.98 15.34 27.99
N ASP A 81 -4.90 14.65 28.35
CA ASP A 81 -3.77 14.40 27.44
C ASP A 81 -4.21 13.52 26.25
N GLY A 82 -4.08 14.05 25.03
CA GLY A 82 -4.46 13.33 23.79
C GLY A 82 -5.97 13.23 23.52
N CYS A 83 -6.81 13.81 24.37
CA CYS A 83 -8.27 13.82 24.21
C CYS A 83 -8.81 15.26 24.11
N ASP A 84 -9.96 15.43 23.48
CA ASP A 84 -10.71 16.67 23.60
C ASP A 84 -11.59 16.63 24.85
N ILE A 85 -11.67 17.74 25.59
CA ILE A 85 -12.67 17.90 26.65
C ILE A 85 -14.04 18.11 26.00
N ALA A 86 -14.91 17.10 26.13
CA ALA A 86 -16.24 17.07 25.54
C ALA A 86 -17.32 17.68 26.45
N GLY A 87 -17.07 17.81 27.75
CA GLY A 87 -18.01 18.39 28.71
C GLY A 87 -17.53 18.29 30.14
N PHE A 88 -18.33 18.77 31.10
CA PHE A 88 -18.01 18.76 32.53
C PHE A 88 -19.09 18.04 33.34
N HIS A 89 -18.69 17.42 34.44
CA HIS A 89 -19.58 16.86 35.45
C HIS A 89 -19.09 17.23 36.85
N GLY A 90 -19.93 17.07 37.86
CA GLY A 90 -19.57 17.43 39.22
C GLY A 90 -20.76 17.40 40.16
N SER A 91 -20.52 17.78 41.40
CA SER A 91 -21.56 17.86 42.42
C SER A 91 -21.53 19.20 43.13
N VAL A 92 -22.72 19.61 43.58
CA VAL A 92 -22.93 20.80 44.39
C VAL A 92 -23.23 20.34 45.80
N GLY A 93 -22.49 20.86 46.78
CA GLY A 93 -22.67 20.56 48.20
C GLY A 93 -23.97 21.14 48.75
N SER A 94 -24.35 20.73 49.96
CA SER A 94 -25.62 21.13 50.59
C SER A 94 -25.75 22.65 50.76
N GLY A 95 -24.64 23.37 50.93
CA GLY A 95 -24.61 24.83 50.98
C GLY A 95 -24.64 25.53 49.61
N LYS A 96 -24.91 24.81 48.52
CA LYS A 96 -24.87 25.28 47.13
C LYS A 96 -23.47 25.65 46.61
N GLN A 97 -22.37 25.30 47.28
CA GLN A 97 -21.01 25.45 46.73
C GLN A 97 -20.63 24.29 45.83
N LEU A 98 -19.67 24.50 44.93
CA LEU A 98 -19.14 23.42 44.12
C LEU A 98 -18.32 22.46 45.01
N ALA A 99 -18.78 21.22 45.15
CA ALA A 99 -18.16 20.21 46.00
C ALA A 99 -17.17 19.35 45.20
N SER A 100 -17.49 19.05 43.94
CA SER A 100 -16.60 18.32 43.02
C SER A 100 -16.76 18.80 41.59
N ILE A 101 -15.72 18.61 40.79
CA ILE A 101 -15.71 18.87 39.36
C ILE A 101 -14.84 17.83 38.65
N GLY A 102 -15.27 17.41 37.48
CA GLY A 102 -14.58 16.53 36.55
C GLY A 102 -14.99 16.86 35.13
N PHE A 103 -14.37 16.20 34.15
CA PHE A 103 -14.67 16.42 32.75
C PHE A 103 -14.79 15.12 31.98
N TYR A 104 -15.65 15.14 30.97
CA TYR A 104 -15.75 14.08 29.98
C TYR A 104 -14.70 14.33 28.89
N THR A 105 -13.96 13.29 28.54
CA THR A 105 -13.04 13.30 27.41
C THR A 105 -13.65 12.54 26.25
N ARG A 106 -13.50 13.07 25.04
CA ARG A 106 -13.65 12.28 23.80
C ARG A 106 -12.26 12.03 23.21
N PRO A 107 -11.97 10.83 22.71
CA PRO A 107 -10.72 10.58 21.99
C PRO A 107 -10.64 11.54 20.80
N LYS A 108 -9.51 12.22 20.60
CA LYS A 108 -9.20 12.75 19.26
C LYS A 108 -9.15 11.53 18.35
N SER A 109 -9.83 11.56 17.21
CA SER A 109 -10.05 10.39 16.38
C SER A 109 -8.73 9.79 15.86
N SER A 110 -8.17 8.88 16.66
CA SER A 110 -7.35 7.75 16.25
C SER A 110 -7.57 6.66 17.29
N THR A 111 -8.00 5.50 16.82
CA THR A 111 -8.55 4.36 17.55
C THR A 111 -7.55 3.66 18.49
N CYS A 112 -8.06 3.26 19.67
CA CYS A 112 -7.61 2.24 20.66
C CYS A 112 -6.86 2.67 21.97
N PRO A 113 -7.26 2.16 23.16
CA PRO A 113 -6.66 2.43 24.50
C PRO A 113 -5.79 1.25 25.03
N PRO A 114 -5.16 1.31 26.23
CA PRO A 114 -4.44 2.41 26.92
C PRO A 114 -2.93 2.08 27.16
N LYS A 115 -2.04 3.07 27.16
CA LYS A 115 -0.65 2.97 27.67
C LYS A 115 -0.41 4.06 28.73
N ALA A 116 0.27 3.67 29.81
CA ALA A 116 0.62 4.48 30.99
C ALA A 116 1.33 5.82 30.63
N PRO A 117 1.22 6.86 31.49
CA PRO A 117 1.53 8.24 31.14
C PRO A 117 2.99 8.43 30.72
N GLN A 118 3.16 9.14 29.60
CA GLN A 118 4.44 9.52 29.00
C GLN A 118 4.79 10.95 29.45
N VAL A 119 5.89 11.12 30.17
CA VAL A 119 6.45 12.44 30.49
C VAL A 119 7.67 12.65 29.61
N VAL A 120 7.77 13.80 28.92
CA VAL A 120 8.89 14.14 28.03
C VAL A 120 9.89 14.99 28.82
N ASP A 121 11.15 14.53 28.94
CA ASP A 121 12.24 15.24 29.61
C ASP A 121 12.98 16.20 28.65
N LEU A 122 13.78 17.12 29.23
CA LEU A 122 14.50 18.25 28.57
C LEU A 122 15.40 17.88 27.36
N ASP A 123 15.70 16.60 27.14
CA ASP A 123 16.52 16.06 26.03
C ASP A 123 15.67 15.34 24.94
N GLY A 124 14.35 15.58 24.94
CA GLY A 124 13.43 14.98 23.96
C GLY A 124 13.25 13.47 24.11
N SER A 125 13.66 12.88 25.25
CA SER A 125 13.37 11.50 25.62
C SER A 125 12.04 11.39 26.36
N THR A 126 11.30 10.32 26.09
CA THR A 126 10.04 10.01 26.76
C THR A 126 10.28 9.02 27.90
N SER A 127 9.94 9.41 29.12
CA SER A 127 9.93 8.56 30.32
C SER A 127 8.72 7.62 30.32
N ARG A 128 8.93 6.37 30.74
CA ARG A 128 7.89 5.39 31.02
C ARG A 128 8.14 4.69 32.35
N GLY A 129 7.08 4.52 33.14
CA GLY A 129 7.19 4.07 34.53
C GLY A 129 7.39 5.26 35.49
N PRO A 130 8.05 5.09 36.63
CA PRO A 130 8.63 3.84 37.12
C PRO A 130 7.55 2.90 37.69
N TRP A 131 7.75 1.60 37.52
CA TRP A 131 6.91 0.56 38.11
C TRP A 131 7.55 0.07 39.40
N GLY A 132 6.78 0.01 40.50
CA GLY A 132 7.27 -0.42 41.80
C GLY A 132 6.80 0.47 42.97
N GLY A 133 7.63 0.55 44.00
CA GLY A 133 7.39 1.26 45.25
C GLY A 133 7.90 2.70 45.31
N PRO A 134 7.54 3.43 46.37
CA PRO A 134 8.10 4.75 46.66
C PRO A 134 9.53 4.66 47.21
N GLY A 135 10.28 5.75 47.09
CA GLY A 135 11.65 5.86 47.61
C GLY A 135 12.36 7.12 47.12
N THR A 136 13.67 7.19 47.35
CA THR A 136 14.52 8.27 46.83
C THR A 136 14.74 8.09 45.34
N SER A 137 14.39 9.09 44.54
CA SER A 137 14.49 9.03 43.08
C SER A 137 15.94 8.97 42.59
N TRP A 138 16.16 8.21 41.52
CA TRP A 138 17.40 8.18 40.75
C TRP A 138 17.09 8.19 39.26
N SER A 139 18.04 8.69 38.47
CA SER A 139 17.94 8.76 37.01
C SER A 139 19.34 8.58 36.40
N TYR A 140 19.40 7.92 35.25
CA TYR A 140 20.63 7.67 34.51
C TYR A 140 20.36 7.67 33.01
N ILE A 141 20.84 8.70 32.33
CA ILE A 141 20.86 8.82 30.86
C ILE A 141 22.31 9.05 30.44
N PRO A 142 23.04 8.02 30.00
CA PRO A 142 24.41 8.17 29.52
C PRO A 142 24.48 8.88 28.17
N GLU A 143 25.61 9.54 27.89
CA GLU A 143 25.90 10.14 26.58
C GLU A 143 26.10 9.11 25.44
N CYS A 144 26.31 7.83 25.79
CA CYS A 144 26.55 6.75 24.84
C CYS A 144 25.82 5.46 25.24
N ASN A 145 25.76 4.49 24.33
CA ASN A 145 24.92 3.29 24.49
C ASN A 145 25.26 2.48 25.75
N ILE A 146 24.23 1.98 26.43
CA ILE A 146 24.39 0.99 27.50
C ILE A 146 24.72 -0.37 26.85
N ARG A 147 25.85 -0.97 27.23
CA ARG A 147 26.32 -2.26 26.70
C ARG A 147 26.25 -3.40 27.70
N GLN A 148 26.16 -3.10 28.99
CA GLN A 148 25.97 -4.13 30.01
C GLN A 148 25.08 -3.60 31.13
N ILE A 149 24.14 -4.43 31.57
CA ILE A 149 23.32 -4.20 32.76
C ILE A 149 23.70 -5.24 33.80
N ILE A 150 24.00 -4.80 35.02
CA ILE A 150 24.33 -5.67 36.14
C ILE A 150 23.23 -5.53 37.16
N VAL A 151 22.46 -6.59 37.34
CA VAL A 151 21.38 -6.68 38.31
C VAL A 151 21.87 -7.49 39.50
N TYR A 152 21.91 -6.88 40.68
CA TYR A 152 22.26 -7.57 41.92
C TYR A 152 20.98 -8.07 42.56
N ARG A 153 20.88 -9.38 42.77
CA ARG A 153 19.72 -10.00 43.43
C ARG A 153 20.12 -10.86 44.61
N ASN A 154 19.21 -10.98 45.56
CA ASN A 154 19.24 -12.06 46.55
C ASN A 154 18.09 -13.03 46.27
N GLN A 155 17.87 -14.01 47.16
CA GLN A 155 16.82 -15.01 47.00
C GLN A 155 15.38 -14.43 47.07
N TYR A 156 15.21 -13.19 47.51
CA TYR A 156 13.91 -12.58 47.78
C TYR A 156 13.55 -11.41 46.85
N PHE A 157 14.51 -10.57 46.46
CA PHE A 157 14.26 -9.36 45.65
C PHE A 157 15.52 -8.85 44.94
N ILE A 158 15.34 -7.85 44.06
CA ILE A 158 16.44 -7.14 43.40
C ILE A 158 17.01 -6.09 44.35
N CYS A 159 18.27 -6.28 44.76
CA CYS A 159 18.96 -5.40 45.70
C CYS A 159 19.35 -4.08 45.05
N SER A 160 19.95 -4.15 43.86
CA SER A 160 20.44 -2.98 43.14
C SER A 160 20.66 -3.25 41.65
N ILE A 161 20.82 -2.16 40.90
CA ILE A 161 21.13 -2.20 39.47
C ILE A 161 22.28 -1.23 39.14
N MET A 162 23.11 -1.61 38.18
CA MET A 162 24.22 -0.82 37.68
C MET A 162 24.34 -0.99 36.16
N PHE A 163 24.79 0.04 35.47
CA PHE A 163 24.90 0.05 34.01
C PHE A 163 26.35 0.32 33.61
N LYS A 164 26.78 -0.27 32.49
CA LYS A 164 28.06 0.00 31.86
C LYS A 164 27.84 0.45 30.41
N THR A 165 28.48 1.55 30.04
CA THR A 165 28.38 2.13 28.70
C THR A 165 29.37 1.51 27.71
N GLU A 166 29.21 1.84 26.43
CA GLU A 166 30.12 1.49 25.35
C GLU A 166 31.55 2.00 25.55
N LYS A 167 31.72 3.17 26.19
CA LYS A 167 33.03 3.71 26.60
C LYS A 167 33.65 2.94 27.78
N GLY A 168 32.90 2.02 28.37
CA GLY A 168 33.33 1.23 29.52
C GLY A 168 33.08 1.90 30.87
N GLU A 169 32.39 3.03 30.90
CA GLU A 169 32.06 3.79 32.12
C GLU A 169 30.91 3.12 32.87
N PHE A 170 31.00 3.08 34.21
CA PHE A 170 29.95 2.54 35.06
C PHE A 170 29.07 3.66 35.62
N SER A 171 27.77 3.41 35.71
CA SER A 171 26.87 4.26 36.48
C SER A 171 27.14 4.10 37.98
N ALA A 172 26.56 4.99 38.80
CA ALA A 172 26.38 4.69 40.22
C ALA A 172 25.57 3.40 40.38
N LYS A 173 25.78 2.71 41.50
CA LYS A 173 24.97 1.54 41.89
C LYS A 173 23.69 2.01 42.56
N PHE A 174 22.54 1.68 41.98
CA PHE A 174 21.24 2.14 42.46
C PHE A 174 20.60 1.06 43.34
N GLY A 175 20.80 1.17 44.66
CA GLY A 175 20.35 0.23 45.67
C GLY A 175 21.50 -0.15 46.62
N SER A 176 21.46 -1.37 47.20
CA SER A 176 22.41 -1.80 48.22
C SER A 176 23.63 -2.47 47.59
N ASP A 177 24.71 -2.54 48.36
CA ASP A 177 25.92 -3.23 47.91
C ASP A 177 25.79 -4.76 47.91
N ASP A 178 24.75 -5.27 48.56
CA ASP A 178 24.47 -6.69 48.73
C ASP A 178 23.87 -7.34 47.48
N GLY A 179 24.00 -8.66 47.39
CA GLY A 179 23.38 -9.49 46.35
C GLY A 179 24.37 -10.04 45.32
N ASN A 180 23.95 -11.11 44.64
CA ASN A 180 24.71 -11.77 43.59
C ASN A 180 24.46 -11.07 42.24
N PRO A 181 25.52 -10.72 41.49
CA PRO A 181 25.38 -10.05 40.21
C PRO A 181 24.95 -11.01 39.10
N GLU A 182 23.93 -10.63 38.34
CA GLU A 182 23.60 -11.20 37.04
C GLU A 182 23.81 -10.16 35.95
N LYS A 183 24.51 -10.56 34.89
CA LYS A 183 24.93 -9.69 33.81
C LYS A 183 24.08 -9.91 32.57
N VAL A 184 23.64 -8.81 31.98
CA VAL A 184 22.98 -8.75 30.68
C VAL A 184 23.93 -8.04 29.74
N ASP A 185 24.56 -8.79 28.85
CA ASP A 185 25.64 -8.32 27.99
C ASP A 185 25.17 -8.10 26.54
N LEU A 186 25.11 -6.85 26.10
CA LEU A 186 24.79 -6.48 24.73
C LEU A 186 26.08 -6.49 23.90
N VAL A 187 26.58 -7.69 23.64
CA VAL A 187 27.90 -7.93 22.99
C VAL A 187 27.89 -7.55 21.50
N ASN A 188 26.73 -7.64 20.84
CA ASN A 188 26.61 -7.27 19.43
C ASN A 188 26.48 -5.74 19.30
N SER A 189 27.30 -5.12 18.45
CA SER A 189 27.30 -3.67 18.23
C SER A 189 25.94 -3.14 17.73
N SER A 190 25.16 -3.98 17.05
CA SER A 190 23.81 -3.70 16.55
C SER A 190 22.70 -4.12 17.53
N GLU A 191 23.04 -4.65 18.69
CA GLU A 191 22.08 -4.97 19.76
C GLU A 191 21.79 -3.73 20.60
N TYR A 192 20.50 -3.42 20.78
CA TYR A 192 20.00 -2.32 21.59
C TYR A 192 18.73 -2.71 22.33
N LEU A 193 18.49 -2.03 23.46
CA LEU A 193 17.37 -2.30 24.34
C LEU A 193 16.05 -1.76 23.75
N THR A 194 15.02 -2.61 23.67
CA THR A 194 13.69 -2.33 23.13
C THR A 194 12.58 -2.40 24.18
N GLY A 195 12.88 -2.97 25.35
CA GLY A 195 11.90 -3.06 26.41
C GLY A 195 12.43 -3.57 27.74
N VAL A 196 11.61 -3.40 28.77
CA VAL A 196 11.80 -3.98 30.10
C VAL A 196 10.46 -4.54 30.60
N SER A 197 10.50 -5.66 31.30
CA SER A 197 9.37 -6.16 32.07
C SER A 197 9.84 -6.67 33.43
N GLY A 198 8.90 -6.96 34.30
CA GLY A 198 9.23 -7.47 35.61
C GLY A 198 8.03 -7.62 36.51
N LYS A 199 8.31 -7.95 37.77
CA LYS A 199 7.33 -8.10 38.83
C LYS A 199 7.75 -7.27 40.04
N TYR A 200 6.79 -6.73 40.78
CA TYR A 200 7.00 -6.07 42.06
C TYR A 200 5.89 -6.43 43.05
N SER A 201 6.20 -6.42 44.33
CA SER A 201 5.23 -6.69 45.39
C SER A 201 5.66 -6.05 46.70
N SER A 202 4.72 -5.92 47.63
CA SER A 202 5.04 -5.62 49.02
C SER A 202 5.98 -6.68 49.59
N ASN A 203 6.97 -6.25 50.35
CA ASN A 203 7.97 -7.11 50.96
C ASN A 203 8.01 -6.85 52.47
N SER A 204 7.60 -7.84 53.25
CA SER A 204 7.55 -7.76 54.71
C SER A 204 8.92 -7.60 55.36
N TYR A 205 10.01 -8.08 54.72
CA TYR A 205 11.37 -7.95 55.26
C TYR A 205 11.87 -6.50 55.31
N VAL A 206 11.43 -5.68 54.35
CA VAL A 206 11.81 -4.25 54.26
C VAL A 206 10.63 -3.31 54.47
N ASN A 207 9.46 -3.87 54.80
CA ASN A 207 8.16 -3.19 54.95
C ASN A 207 7.84 -2.18 53.83
N GLN A 208 8.22 -2.49 52.59
CA GLN A 208 8.08 -1.64 51.40
C GLN A 208 7.86 -2.47 50.14
N ILE A 209 7.44 -1.83 49.05
CA ILE A 209 7.34 -2.47 47.74
C ILE A 209 8.74 -2.60 47.14
N THR A 210 9.06 -3.77 46.59
CA THR A 210 10.36 -4.09 45.97
C THR A 210 10.18 -4.68 44.59
N ILE A 211 11.11 -4.40 43.67
CA ILE A 211 11.25 -5.16 42.43
C ILE A 211 11.65 -6.61 42.75
N ARG A 212 10.90 -7.57 42.24
CA ARG A 212 11.10 -9.01 42.46
C ARG A 212 11.81 -9.69 41.31
N SER A 213 11.49 -9.29 40.09
CA SER A 213 12.13 -9.79 38.89
C SER A 213 12.20 -8.74 37.80
N LEU A 214 13.19 -8.88 36.92
CA LEU A 214 13.41 -8.07 35.74
C LEU A 214 13.72 -8.95 34.54
N SER A 215 13.17 -8.57 33.40
CA SER A 215 13.57 -9.06 32.08
C SER A 215 13.82 -7.87 31.17
N PHE A 216 14.84 -7.97 30.33
CA PHE A 216 15.24 -6.97 29.36
C PHE A 216 15.06 -7.53 27.96
N TYR A 217 14.54 -6.72 27.06
CA TYR A 217 14.31 -7.09 25.67
C TYR A 217 15.25 -6.28 24.79
N THR A 218 15.89 -6.94 23.83
CA THR A 218 16.67 -6.30 22.78
C THR A 218 16.02 -6.56 21.43
N ASN A 219 16.53 -5.91 20.38
CA ASN A 219 16.17 -6.21 19.00
C ASN A 219 16.66 -7.58 18.51
N ILE A 220 17.41 -8.33 19.33
CA ILE A 220 18.00 -9.62 18.96
C ILE A 220 17.48 -10.75 19.85
N LYS A 221 17.41 -10.52 21.16
CA LYS A 221 17.09 -11.56 22.14
C LYS A 221 16.40 -11.00 23.36
N GLU A 222 15.80 -11.90 24.13
CA GLU A 222 15.23 -11.61 25.43
C GLU A 222 16.16 -12.11 26.53
N TRP A 223 16.32 -11.30 27.58
CA TRP A 223 17.11 -11.61 28.76
C TRP A 223 16.19 -11.62 29.98
N GLY A 224 16.07 -12.73 30.68
CA GLY A 224 15.24 -12.79 31.89
C GLY A 224 14.74 -14.20 32.18
N ALA A 225 14.04 -14.45 33.29
CA ALA A 225 13.66 -13.51 34.35
C ALA A 225 14.69 -13.50 35.49
N ILE A 226 15.39 -12.38 35.64
CA ILE A 226 16.39 -12.16 36.69
C ILE A 226 15.65 -11.77 37.96
N GLY A 227 15.60 -12.63 38.97
CA GLY A 227 14.80 -12.38 40.17
C GLY A 227 14.67 -13.56 41.13
N GLY A 228 13.90 -13.37 42.21
CA GLY A 228 13.70 -14.35 43.28
C GLY A 228 12.23 -14.46 43.72
N TYR A 229 11.99 -15.24 44.79
CA TYR A 229 10.69 -15.68 45.32
C TYR A 229 9.55 -14.67 45.15
N GLU A 230 8.48 -15.09 44.46
CA GLU A 230 7.40 -14.19 44.02
C GLU A 230 6.54 -13.66 45.18
N GLY A 231 6.42 -14.40 46.30
CA GLY A 231 5.56 -14.01 47.42
C GLY A 231 4.07 -13.96 47.04
N SER A 232 3.24 -13.36 47.89
CA SER A 232 1.81 -13.10 47.62
C SER A 232 1.58 -11.64 47.19
N ASN A 233 0.54 -11.40 46.37
CA ASN A 233 0.17 -10.08 45.81
C ASN A 233 1.20 -9.42 44.88
N VAL A 234 1.53 -10.10 43.79
CA VAL A 234 2.54 -9.64 42.81
C VAL A 234 1.90 -8.87 41.66
N GLN A 235 2.43 -7.69 41.36
CA GLN A 235 2.07 -6.92 40.18
C GLN A 235 3.14 -7.06 39.11
N ALA A 236 2.72 -7.34 37.87
CA ALA A 236 3.61 -7.41 36.73
C ALA A 236 3.57 -6.10 35.95
N PHE A 237 4.70 -5.72 35.35
CA PHE A 237 4.78 -4.62 34.41
C PHE A 237 5.52 -5.06 33.15
N SER A 238 5.19 -4.43 32.03
CA SER A 238 5.88 -4.63 30.76
C SER A 238 5.79 -3.35 29.94
N SER A 239 6.92 -2.92 29.40
CA SER A 239 6.99 -1.88 28.39
C SER A 239 7.87 -2.36 27.25
N ARG A 240 7.21 -2.71 26.14
CA ARG A 240 7.83 -2.99 24.84
C ARG A 240 7.46 -1.91 23.82
N ALA A 241 8.43 -1.52 23.01
CA ALA A 241 8.22 -0.62 21.88
C ALA A 241 9.07 -1.10 20.69
N GLU A 242 8.42 -1.38 19.56
CA GLU A 242 9.09 -1.84 18.34
C GLU A 242 9.87 -0.69 17.66
N ASP A 243 9.40 0.55 17.81
CA ASP A 243 9.95 1.73 17.15
C ASP A 243 10.80 2.65 18.05
N HIS A 244 11.08 2.25 19.29
CA HIS A 244 11.80 3.09 20.25
C HIS A 244 12.97 2.34 20.89
N VAL A 245 14.00 3.09 21.26
CA VAL A 245 15.22 2.58 21.88
C VAL A 245 15.28 3.09 23.32
N ILE A 246 15.60 2.20 24.26
CA ILE A 246 15.87 2.60 25.64
C ILE A 246 17.25 3.26 25.69
N VAL A 247 17.27 4.54 26.04
CA VAL A 247 18.49 5.37 26.13
C VAL A 247 18.93 5.60 27.57
N GLY A 248 18.10 5.23 28.56
CA GLY A 248 18.40 5.42 29.97
C GLY A 248 17.35 4.78 30.88
N PHE A 249 17.59 4.84 32.17
CA PHE A 249 16.72 4.29 33.21
C PHE A 249 16.51 5.30 34.33
N HIS A 250 15.39 5.19 35.03
CA HIS A 250 15.12 5.95 36.26
C HIS A 250 14.37 5.06 37.25
N GLY A 251 14.16 5.51 38.47
CA GLY A 251 13.43 4.74 39.46
C GLY A 251 13.56 5.33 40.84
N THR A 252 13.31 4.49 41.86
CA THR A 252 13.51 4.86 43.26
C THR A 252 14.28 3.78 44.01
N VAL A 253 15.05 4.21 45.01
CA VAL A 253 15.68 3.36 46.02
C VAL A 253 14.87 3.48 47.31
N GLY A 254 14.39 2.35 47.83
CA GLY A 254 13.59 2.31 49.05
C GLY A 254 14.44 2.64 50.29
N SER A 255 13.79 2.90 51.43
CA SER A 255 14.53 3.22 52.66
C SER A 255 15.39 2.06 53.17
N GLY A 256 15.08 0.82 52.76
CA GLY A 256 15.91 -0.36 52.98
C GLY A 256 17.11 -0.48 52.03
N LYS A 257 17.42 0.58 51.27
CA LYS A 257 18.44 0.62 50.21
C LYS A 257 18.22 -0.41 49.09
N HIS A 258 17.03 -0.97 48.90
CA HIS A 258 16.73 -1.87 47.78
C HIS A 258 16.23 -1.13 46.55
N LEU A 259 16.23 -1.79 45.39
CA LEU A 259 15.58 -1.26 44.19
C LEU A 259 14.05 -1.31 44.36
N ALA A 260 13.45 -0.15 44.66
CA ALA A 260 12.02 -0.05 44.95
C ALA A 260 11.19 0.07 43.67
N SER A 261 11.65 0.85 42.68
CA SER A 261 11.00 0.98 41.38
C SER A 261 11.99 1.17 40.24
N ILE A 262 11.55 0.85 39.01
CA ILE A 262 12.32 1.03 37.77
C ILE A 262 11.44 1.57 36.65
N GLY A 263 11.98 2.48 35.87
CA GLY A 263 11.40 3.08 34.68
C GLY A 263 12.47 3.25 33.60
N ILE A 264 12.06 3.62 32.41
CA ILE A 264 12.92 3.72 31.23
C ILE A 264 12.76 5.08 30.55
N TYR A 265 13.85 5.57 29.98
CA TYR A 265 13.83 6.65 29.00
C TYR A 265 13.91 6.06 27.61
N THR A 266 12.99 6.47 26.74
CA THR A 266 12.93 6.02 25.36
C THR A 266 13.06 7.19 24.40
N LYS A 267 13.76 7.00 23.29
CA LYS A 267 13.73 7.91 22.14
C LYS A 267 13.30 7.12 20.90
N PRO A 268 12.68 7.75 19.89
CA PRO A 268 12.38 7.09 18.64
C PRO A 268 13.67 6.49 18.04
N LYS A 269 13.57 5.28 17.47
CA LYS A 269 14.71 4.59 16.85
C LYS A 269 15.38 5.45 15.77
N SER A 270 14.58 6.19 15.01
CA SER A 270 15.04 7.15 13.99
C SER A 270 15.79 8.37 14.53
N VAL A 271 15.72 8.65 15.84
CA VAL A 271 16.43 9.76 16.49
C VAL A 271 17.73 9.28 17.13
N VAL A 272 17.74 8.07 17.70
CA VAL A 272 18.92 7.48 18.37
C VAL A 272 19.86 6.82 17.37
N TYR A 273 19.26 6.09 16.42
CA TYR A 273 19.91 5.58 15.24
C TYR A 273 19.33 6.36 14.06
N PRO A 274 19.66 7.66 13.92
CA PRO A 274 19.36 8.35 12.68
C PRO A 274 19.95 7.50 11.56
N PRO A 275 19.21 7.28 10.45
CA PRO A 275 19.77 6.58 9.32
C PRO A 275 21.14 7.20 9.05
N ILE A 276 22.18 6.39 9.25
CA ILE A 276 23.56 6.84 9.16
C ILE A 276 23.67 7.60 7.85
N PRO A 277 24.26 8.81 7.80
CA PRO A 277 24.75 9.37 6.57
C PRO A 277 25.90 8.46 6.12
N ILE A 278 25.55 7.33 5.52
CA ILE A 278 26.47 6.38 4.92
C ILE A 278 27.16 7.16 3.81
N PRO A 279 28.50 7.02 3.62
CA PRO A 279 29.20 7.66 2.52
C PRO A 279 28.38 7.50 1.26
N LYS A 280 27.76 8.60 0.84
CA LYS A 280 26.99 8.69 -0.39
C LYS A 280 28.02 8.60 -1.50
N VAL A 281 28.51 7.40 -1.81
CA VAL A 281 28.83 7.11 -3.19
C VAL A 281 27.47 6.81 -3.82
N VAL A 282 26.75 7.88 -4.13
CA VAL A 282 25.71 7.81 -5.16
C VAL A 282 26.48 7.43 -6.41
N ALA A 283 26.37 6.18 -6.84
CA ALA A 283 26.85 5.80 -8.15
C ALA A 283 26.15 6.70 -9.19
N LEU A 284 26.77 6.95 -10.34
CA LEU A 284 26.21 7.79 -11.42
C LEU A 284 24.76 7.42 -11.82
N ASP A 285 24.27 6.25 -11.41
CA ASP A 285 22.93 5.72 -11.68
C ASP A 285 21.88 5.95 -10.57
N GLY A 286 22.24 6.64 -9.47
CA GLY A 286 21.32 6.98 -8.36
C GLY A 286 21.12 5.89 -7.29
N SER A 287 21.87 4.78 -7.31
CA SER A 287 21.78 3.71 -6.31
C SER A 287 22.57 4.00 -5.02
N THR A 288 22.17 3.41 -3.89
CA THR A 288 22.86 3.47 -2.59
C THR A 288 23.44 2.12 -2.21
N SER A 289 24.75 2.07 -1.98
CA SER A 289 25.46 0.90 -1.48
C SER A 289 25.27 0.70 0.03
N LEU A 290 25.00 -0.53 0.47
CA LEU A 290 24.94 -0.97 1.87
C LEU A 290 25.83 -2.20 2.06
N GLY A 291 26.57 -2.25 3.16
CA GLY A 291 27.64 -3.21 3.37
C GLY A 291 28.97 -2.72 2.75
N PRO A 292 29.88 -3.62 2.34
CA PRO A 292 29.76 -5.07 2.37
C PRO A 292 30.04 -5.64 3.78
N TRP A 293 29.36 -6.72 4.14
CA TRP A 293 29.61 -7.49 5.35
C TRP A 293 30.54 -8.66 5.02
N GLY A 294 31.57 -8.89 5.83
CA GLY A 294 32.54 -9.96 5.63
C GLY A 294 34.00 -9.49 5.72
N GLY A 295 34.86 -10.12 4.92
CA GLY A 295 36.31 -9.97 4.93
C GLY A 295 36.92 -9.09 3.85
N PRO A 296 38.20 -8.72 3.99
CA PRO A 296 38.94 -7.99 2.95
C PRO A 296 39.20 -8.86 1.72
N GLY A 297 39.41 -8.23 0.56
CA GLY A 297 39.74 -8.92 -0.69
C GLY A 297 39.62 -8.01 -1.91
N THR A 298 39.69 -8.59 -3.12
CA THR A 298 39.54 -7.87 -4.39
C THR A 298 38.09 -7.48 -4.62
N SER A 299 37.81 -6.20 -4.81
CA SER A 299 36.44 -5.68 -4.97
C SER A 299 35.75 -6.13 -6.27
N TRP A 300 34.45 -6.35 -6.18
CA TRP A 300 33.57 -6.57 -7.33
C TRP A 300 32.24 -5.84 -7.12
N SER A 301 31.55 -5.52 -8.22
CA SER A 301 30.25 -4.86 -8.22
C SER A 301 29.43 -5.25 -9.44
N TYR A 302 28.12 -5.35 -9.26
CA TYR A 302 27.17 -5.66 -10.32
C TYR A 302 25.84 -4.94 -10.11
N ILE A 303 25.53 -4.00 -11.01
CA ILE A 303 24.23 -3.32 -11.09
C ILE A 303 23.73 -3.50 -12.53
N PRO A 304 22.84 -4.46 -12.80
CA PRO A 304 22.27 -4.61 -14.14
C PRO A 304 21.30 -3.47 -14.47
N LYS A 305 21.17 -3.16 -15.76
CA LYS A 305 20.15 -2.22 -16.27
C LYS A 305 18.72 -2.74 -16.12
N ILE A 306 18.57 -4.05 -15.87
CA ILE A 306 17.31 -4.79 -15.83
C ILE A 306 17.29 -5.64 -14.57
N ASN A 307 16.11 -5.88 -14.01
CA ASN A 307 15.93 -6.58 -12.73
C ASN A 307 16.61 -7.96 -12.70
N ILE A 308 17.24 -8.27 -11.57
CA ILE A 308 17.75 -9.61 -11.25
C ILE A 308 16.55 -10.52 -10.99
N ARG A 309 16.50 -11.67 -11.66
CA ARG A 309 15.42 -12.66 -11.50
C ARG A 309 15.88 -14.00 -10.94
N GLN A 310 17.17 -14.27 -10.97
CA GLN A 310 17.72 -15.46 -10.34
C GLN A 310 19.08 -15.16 -9.72
N ILE A 311 19.30 -15.65 -8.51
CA ILE A 311 20.59 -15.63 -7.82
C ILE A 311 21.07 -17.07 -7.72
N ILE A 312 22.31 -17.31 -8.11
CA ILE A 312 22.96 -18.62 -8.05
C ILE A 312 24.12 -18.50 -7.07
N VAL A 313 24.00 -19.18 -5.94
CA VAL A 313 25.02 -19.22 -4.90
C VAL A 313 25.71 -20.56 -4.96
N TYR A 314 27.03 -20.57 -5.14
CA TYR A 314 27.84 -21.78 -5.12
C TYR A 314 28.42 -21.95 -3.73
N ARG A 315 28.09 -23.07 -3.08
CA ARG A 315 28.53 -23.38 -1.72
C ARG A 315 29.19 -24.75 -1.62
N ASN A 316 30.16 -24.87 -0.73
CA ASN A 316 30.66 -26.15 -0.27
C ASN A 316 30.18 -26.42 1.17
N GLN A 317 30.65 -27.48 1.80
CA GLN A 317 30.25 -27.85 3.16
C GLN A 317 30.69 -26.86 4.26
N TYR A 318 31.53 -25.86 3.95
CA TYR A 318 32.15 -24.97 4.92
C TYR A 318 31.83 -23.48 4.70
N PHE A 319 31.73 -23.01 3.46
CA PHE A 319 31.54 -21.59 3.14
C PHE A 319 30.97 -21.37 1.72
N ILE A 320 30.65 -20.12 1.39
CA ILE A 320 30.20 -19.70 0.07
C ILE A 320 31.40 -19.49 -0.85
N CYS A 321 31.50 -20.31 -1.89
CA CYS A 321 32.58 -20.29 -2.87
C CYS A 321 32.44 -19.10 -3.82
N SER A 322 31.24 -18.91 -4.38
CA SER A 322 30.97 -17.83 -5.35
C SER A 322 29.49 -17.52 -5.49
N ILE A 323 29.20 -16.40 -6.14
CA ILE A 323 27.83 -15.96 -6.47
C ILE A 323 27.74 -15.47 -7.91
N MET A 324 26.60 -15.69 -8.54
CA MET A 324 26.29 -15.27 -9.90
C MET A 324 24.82 -14.85 -9.99
N PHE A 325 24.51 -13.90 -10.86
CA PHE A 325 23.18 -13.34 -11.02
C PHE A 325 22.69 -13.54 -12.45
N LYS A 326 21.38 -13.68 -12.62
CA LYS A 326 20.72 -13.73 -13.92
C LYS A 326 19.59 -12.71 -13.97
N THR A 327 19.56 -11.90 -15.03
CA THR A 327 18.56 -10.86 -15.24
C THR A 327 17.27 -11.41 -15.85
N GLU A 328 16.24 -10.58 -15.91
CA GLU A 328 14.95 -10.90 -16.55
C GLU A 328 15.07 -11.28 -18.02
N LYS A 329 16.01 -10.69 -18.76
CA LYS A 329 16.31 -11.08 -20.16
C LYS A 329 17.11 -12.39 -20.27
N GLY A 330 17.48 -12.97 -19.14
CA GLY A 330 18.25 -14.20 -19.05
C GLY A 330 19.76 -14.02 -19.19
N GLU A 331 20.26 -12.78 -19.12
CA GLU A 331 21.69 -12.46 -19.16
C GLU A 331 22.36 -12.79 -17.81
N PHE A 332 23.53 -13.42 -17.85
CA PHE A 332 24.29 -13.76 -16.64
C PHE A 332 25.34 -12.69 -16.31
N SER A 333 25.53 -12.42 -15.02
CA SER A 333 26.71 -11.69 -14.54
C SER A 333 27.98 -12.53 -14.68
N ALA A 334 29.14 -11.90 -14.48
CA ALA A 334 30.34 -12.65 -14.13
C ALA A 334 30.11 -13.47 -12.83
N LYS A 335 30.85 -14.57 -12.66
CA LYS A 335 30.87 -15.33 -11.41
C LYS A 335 31.87 -14.67 -10.45
N PHE A 336 31.42 -14.33 -9.24
CA PHE A 336 32.23 -13.65 -8.24
C PHE A 336 32.68 -14.64 -7.16
N GLY A 337 33.91 -15.13 -7.27
CA GLY A 337 34.50 -16.17 -6.44
C GLY A 337 35.11 -17.29 -7.30
N SER A 338 35.14 -18.53 -6.78
CA SER A 338 35.75 -19.67 -7.47
C SER A 338 34.73 -20.39 -8.36
N ASP A 339 35.24 -21.22 -9.28
CA ASP A 339 34.41 -22.10 -10.11
C ASP A 339 33.96 -23.38 -9.38
N GLU A 340 34.31 -23.51 -8.11
CA GLU A 340 34.02 -24.67 -7.28
C GLU A 340 32.73 -24.48 -6.46
N GLY A 341 32.15 -25.59 -6.01
CA GLY A 341 30.96 -25.60 -5.15
C GLY A 341 29.67 -26.03 -5.85
N ASN A 342 28.69 -26.41 -5.05
CA ASN A 342 27.39 -26.85 -5.52
C ASN A 342 26.44 -25.65 -5.66
N PRO A 343 25.75 -25.50 -6.81
CA PRO A 343 24.88 -24.36 -7.05
C PRO A 343 23.54 -24.51 -6.33
N GLU A 344 23.13 -23.46 -5.63
CA GLU A 344 21.76 -23.26 -5.16
C GLU A 344 21.12 -22.06 -5.84
N LYS A 345 19.88 -22.23 -6.29
CA LYS A 345 19.16 -21.23 -7.09
C LYS A 345 18.06 -20.59 -6.25
N VAL A 346 18.05 -19.26 -6.27
CA VAL A 346 17.00 -18.42 -5.71
C VAL A 346 16.24 -17.81 -6.89
N ASP A 347 15.03 -18.29 -7.13
CA ASP A 347 14.21 -17.92 -8.31
C ASP A 347 13.10 -16.92 -7.96
N LEU A 348 13.26 -15.68 -8.43
CA LEU A 348 12.26 -14.60 -8.36
C LEU A 348 11.32 -14.75 -9.56
N GLY A 349 10.51 -15.82 -9.56
CA GLY A 349 9.71 -16.26 -10.70
C GLY A 349 8.47 -15.42 -11.01
N ASN A 350 8.14 -14.43 -10.19
CA ASN A 350 7.01 -13.51 -10.39
C ASN A 350 7.54 -12.10 -10.69
N SER A 351 6.96 -11.41 -11.68
CA SER A 351 7.37 -10.05 -12.07
C SER A 351 7.27 -9.03 -10.92
N SER A 352 6.36 -9.26 -9.98
CA SER A 352 6.18 -8.44 -8.76
C SER A 352 6.93 -8.96 -7.53
N GLU A 353 7.72 -10.02 -7.67
CA GLU A 353 8.66 -10.44 -6.64
C GLU A 353 9.97 -9.66 -6.78
N TYR A 354 10.39 -9.00 -5.71
CA TYR A 354 11.61 -8.22 -5.66
C TYR A 354 12.30 -8.37 -4.31
N LEU A 355 13.62 -8.18 -4.34
CA LEU A 355 14.48 -8.36 -3.18
C LEU A 355 14.33 -7.17 -2.21
N THR A 356 13.97 -7.49 -0.98
CA THR A 356 13.76 -6.56 0.15
C THR A 356 14.81 -6.71 1.24
N GLY A 357 15.72 -7.67 1.12
CA GLY A 357 16.79 -7.82 2.09
C GLY A 357 17.73 -8.97 1.82
N ILE A 358 18.83 -8.94 2.56
CA ILE A 358 19.81 -10.01 2.65
C ILE A 358 20.25 -10.17 4.10
N SER A 359 20.44 -11.40 4.54
CA SER A 359 21.17 -11.69 5.78
C SER A 359 22.17 -12.79 5.54
N GLY A 360 23.03 -13.02 6.52
CA GLY A 360 23.97 -14.11 6.46
C GLY A 360 24.88 -14.13 7.65
N LYS A 361 25.86 -15.04 7.56
CA LYS A 361 26.89 -15.24 8.57
C LYS A 361 28.25 -15.17 7.91
N TYR A 362 29.24 -14.65 8.62
CA TYR A 362 30.65 -14.68 8.22
C TYR A 362 31.53 -14.94 9.43
N SER A 363 32.67 -15.56 9.20
CA SER A 363 33.65 -15.84 10.26
C SER A 363 35.05 -15.96 9.68
N SER A 364 36.05 -15.81 10.53
CA SER A 364 37.41 -16.23 10.21
C SER A 364 37.41 -17.71 9.83
N ASN A 365 38.07 -18.04 8.73
CA ASN A 365 38.21 -19.39 8.24
C ASN A 365 39.70 -19.75 8.23
N SER A 366 40.07 -20.68 9.11
CA SER A 366 41.47 -21.13 9.27
C SER A 366 42.03 -21.80 8.01
N TYR A 367 41.20 -22.42 7.17
CA TYR A 367 41.65 -23.08 5.93
C TYR A 367 42.18 -22.09 4.89
N VAL A 368 41.61 -20.89 4.83
CA VAL A 368 41.99 -19.83 3.88
C VAL A 368 42.65 -18.64 4.57
N ASN A 369 42.86 -18.72 5.89
CA ASN A 369 43.37 -17.67 6.77
C ASN A 369 42.74 -16.29 6.53
N GLN A 370 41.43 -16.27 6.22
CA GLN A 370 40.66 -15.07 5.85
C GLN A 370 39.23 -15.17 6.35
N ILE A 371 38.52 -14.04 6.39
CA ILE A 371 37.10 -13.99 6.71
C ILE A 371 36.29 -14.39 5.48
N THR A 372 35.38 -15.34 5.63
CA THR A 372 34.53 -15.86 4.54
C THR A 372 33.06 -15.74 4.87
N ILE A 373 32.22 -15.49 3.86
CA ILE A 373 30.77 -15.67 3.98
C ILE A 373 30.45 -17.16 4.18
N ARG A 374 29.73 -17.48 5.25
CA ARG A 374 29.37 -18.85 5.66
C ARG A 374 27.97 -19.24 5.22
N SER A 375 27.02 -18.31 5.32
CA SER A 375 25.66 -18.50 4.87
C SER A 375 25.05 -17.21 4.35
N LEU A 376 24.08 -17.35 3.46
CA LEU A 376 23.25 -16.27 2.93
C LEU A 376 21.79 -16.67 2.97
N SER A 377 20.96 -15.68 3.29
CA SER A 377 19.52 -15.73 3.12
C SER A 377 19.08 -14.49 2.36
N PHE A 378 18.13 -14.67 1.44
CA PHE A 378 17.57 -13.60 0.63
C PHE A 378 16.11 -13.43 0.95
N TYR A 379 15.70 -12.18 1.03
CA TYR A 379 14.34 -11.83 1.40
C TYR A 379 13.68 -11.09 0.26
N THR A 380 12.44 -11.47 -0.02
CA THR A 380 11.62 -10.82 -1.03
C THR A 380 10.36 -10.25 -0.39
N ASN A 381 9.59 -9.48 -1.15
CA ASN A 381 8.27 -9.03 -0.72
C ASN A 381 7.22 -10.17 -0.67
N ILE A 382 7.58 -11.40 -1.05
CA ILE A 382 6.66 -12.54 -1.13
C ILE A 382 7.11 -13.71 -0.24
N LYS A 383 8.40 -14.04 -0.26
CA LYS A 383 8.95 -15.23 0.41
C LYS A 383 10.37 -14.99 0.90
N GLU A 384 10.83 -15.90 1.75
CA GLU A 384 12.19 -15.93 2.27
C GLU A 384 12.91 -17.16 1.72
N TRP A 385 14.17 -16.96 1.33
CA TRP A 385 15.07 -17.99 0.85
C TRP A 385 16.22 -18.11 1.83
N GLY A 386 16.19 -19.11 2.71
CA GLY A 386 17.04 -19.17 3.89
C GLY A 386 18.11 -20.26 3.90
N ASP A 387 19.19 -19.99 4.63
CA ASP A 387 20.27 -20.89 5.03
C ASP A 387 21.05 -21.56 3.89
N ILE A 388 21.30 -20.78 2.84
CA ILE A 388 22.21 -21.19 1.77
C ILE A 388 23.64 -21.06 2.33
N GLY A 389 24.21 -22.13 2.87
CA GLY A 389 25.52 -22.11 3.52
C GLY A 389 26.04 -23.47 3.99
N GLY A 390 27.17 -23.46 4.70
CA GLY A 390 27.84 -24.64 5.25
C GLY A 390 28.07 -24.56 6.77
N TYR A 391 28.91 -25.46 7.31
CA TYR A 391 29.24 -25.56 8.74
C TYR A 391 29.69 -24.22 9.33
N GLU A 392 29.01 -23.79 10.41
CA GLU A 392 29.12 -22.43 10.95
C GLU A 392 30.42 -22.21 11.74
N GLY A 393 31.01 -23.25 12.34
CA GLY A 393 32.19 -23.13 13.20
C GLY A 393 31.93 -22.32 14.47
N SER A 394 33.01 -21.93 15.17
CA SER A 394 32.95 -21.05 16.34
C SER A 394 33.27 -19.58 15.96
N ASN A 395 32.75 -18.61 16.73
CA ASN A 395 32.94 -17.15 16.52
C ASN A 395 32.36 -16.58 15.21
N VAL A 396 31.07 -16.84 14.98
CA VAL A 396 30.37 -16.39 13.77
C VAL A 396 29.71 -15.03 13.98
N GLN A 397 29.97 -14.10 13.07
CA GLN A 397 29.29 -12.81 13.01
C GLN A 397 28.11 -12.91 12.05
N ALA A 398 26.93 -12.47 12.49
CA ALA A 398 25.74 -12.41 11.65
C ALA A 398 25.53 -10.98 11.15
N PHE A 399 25.04 -10.86 9.91
CA PHE A 399 24.55 -9.60 9.37
C PHE A 399 23.11 -9.79 8.88
N SER A 400 22.33 -8.72 8.98
CA SER A 400 21.00 -8.67 8.40
C SER A 400 20.72 -7.26 7.94
N CYS A 401 20.21 -7.14 6.72
CA CYS A 401 19.75 -5.89 6.15
C CYS A 401 18.38 -6.14 5.53
N ARG A 402 17.37 -5.52 6.12
CA ARG A 402 16.01 -5.44 5.58
C ARG A 402 15.76 -4.02 5.13
N THR A 403 15.16 -3.86 3.97
CA THR A 403 14.76 -2.58 3.42
C THR A 403 13.24 -2.56 3.29
N GLU A 404 12.59 -1.75 4.11
CA GLU A 404 11.12 -1.61 4.12
C GLU A 404 10.63 -0.87 2.86
N ASP A 405 11.28 0.25 2.51
CA ASP A 405 10.89 1.12 1.38
C ASP A 405 11.94 1.16 0.26
N ARG A 406 12.81 0.15 0.16
CA ARG A 406 13.85 0.10 -0.87
C ARG A 406 13.91 -1.28 -1.52
N VAL A 407 14.44 -1.30 -2.74
CA VAL A 407 14.58 -2.50 -3.56
C VAL A 407 16.05 -2.73 -3.81
N ILE A 408 16.50 -3.97 -3.66
CA ILE A 408 17.86 -4.37 -4.03
C ILE A 408 17.92 -4.48 -5.55
N VAL A 409 18.74 -3.63 -6.16
CA VAL A 409 18.93 -3.54 -7.62
C VAL A 409 20.29 -4.09 -8.08
N GLY A 410 21.17 -4.42 -7.15
CA GLY A 410 22.50 -4.92 -7.47
C GLY A 410 23.25 -5.37 -6.21
N PHE A 411 24.46 -5.88 -6.42
CA PHE A 411 25.33 -6.40 -5.36
C PHE A 411 26.77 -5.94 -5.55
N HIS A 412 27.53 -5.89 -4.47
CA HIS A 412 28.98 -5.67 -4.49
C HIS A 412 29.64 -6.48 -3.38
N GLY A 413 30.96 -6.51 -3.34
CA GLY A 413 31.67 -7.21 -2.28
C GLY A 413 33.15 -7.37 -2.59
N THR A 414 33.76 -8.36 -1.96
CA THR A 414 35.16 -8.74 -2.17
C THR A 414 35.30 -10.23 -2.39
N VAL A 415 36.26 -10.61 -3.22
CA VAL A 415 36.75 -11.97 -3.37
C VAL A 415 38.07 -12.09 -2.62
N GLY A 416 38.15 -13.02 -1.68
CA GLY A 416 39.37 -13.25 -0.90
C GLY A 416 40.50 -13.84 -1.75
N SER A 417 41.73 -13.82 -1.27
CA SER A 417 42.88 -14.36 -2.02
C SER A 417 42.74 -15.87 -2.32
N GLY A 418 41.95 -16.59 -1.50
CA GLY A 418 41.55 -17.97 -1.74
C GLY A 418 40.41 -18.14 -2.75
N LYS A 419 40.10 -17.12 -3.57
CA LYS A 419 39.01 -17.09 -4.54
C LYS A 419 37.62 -17.42 -3.97
N HIS A 420 37.37 -17.21 -2.69
CA HIS A 420 36.05 -17.40 -2.07
C HIS A 420 35.31 -16.06 -1.95
N LEU A 421 34.00 -16.11 -1.70
CA LEU A 421 33.24 -14.91 -1.39
C LEU A 421 33.63 -14.41 0.01
N ALA A 422 34.45 -13.36 0.08
CA ALA A 422 34.96 -12.81 1.33
C ALA A 422 33.95 -11.86 1.96
N SER A 423 33.33 -10.98 1.17
CA SER A 423 32.27 -10.09 1.62
C SER A 423 31.17 -9.89 0.58
N ILE A 424 29.99 -9.47 1.04
CA ILE A 424 28.85 -9.13 0.19
C ILE A 424 28.13 -7.90 0.72
N GLY A 425 27.68 -7.05 -0.19
CA GLY A 425 26.87 -5.86 0.03
C GLY A 425 25.85 -5.70 -1.09
N ILE A 426 24.95 -4.76 -0.94
CA ILE A 426 23.79 -4.56 -1.82
C ILE A 426 23.74 -3.11 -2.32
N TYR A 427 23.30 -2.95 -3.55
CA TYR A 427 22.85 -1.66 -4.07
C TYR A 427 21.34 -1.59 -3.94
N THR A 428 20.86 -0.50 -3.35
CA THR A 428 19.44 -0.27 -3.12
C THR A 428 19.00 1.03 -3.78
N LYS A 429 17.83 1.02 -4.38
CA LYS A 429 17.13 2.23 -4.82
C LYS A 429 15.82 2.34 -4.05
N PRO A 430 15.32 3.55 -3.75
CA PRO A 430 13.98 3.70 -3.18
C PRO A 430 12.99 2.86 -3.98
N LYS A 431 12.09 2.16 -3.29
CA LYS A 431 11.01 1.42 -3.94
C LYS A 431 10.27 2.36 -4.88
N SER A 432 10.11 3.63 -4.53
CA SER A 432 9.55 4.67 -5.39
C SER A 432 10.35 5.11 -6.61
N VAL A 433 11.57 4.64 -6.77
CA VAL A 433 12.39 4.91 -7.96
C VAL A 433 12.44 3.67 -8.86
N VAL A 434 12.39 2.47 -8.26
CA VAL A 434 12.41 1.18 -8.98
C VAL A 434 11.01 0.70 -9.37
N TYR A 435 10.08 0.89 -8.45
CA TYR A 435 8.64 0.68 -8.56
C TYR A 435 7.95 1.97 -8.07
N PRO A 436 8.06 3.08 -8.83
CA PRO A 436 7.40 4.32 -8.46
C PRO A 436 5.97 4.07 -7.97
N PRO A 437 5.61 4.44 -6.70
CA PRO A 437 4.23 4.73 -6.44
C PRO A 437 3.91 5.82 -7.43
N ILE A 438 2.90 5.55 -8.25
CA ILE A 438 2.34 6.48 -9.21
C ILE A 438 2.34 7.85 -8.52
N PRO A 439 3.12 8.83 -9.02
CA PRO A 439 3.11 10.19 -8.50
C PRO A 439 1.67 10.62 -8.31
N LYS A 440 1.35 11.31 -7.20
CA LYS A 440 0.05 11.98 -7.05
C LYS A 440 -0.22 12.97 -8.20
N GLU A 441 0.80 13.35 -8.97
CA GLU A 441 0.71 14.10 -10.22
C GLU A 441 0.23 13.26 -11.44
N GLU A 442 0.43 11.93 -11.48
CA GLU A 442 -0.09 11.06 -12.56
C GLU A 442 -1.57 10.68 -12.38
N ALA A 443 -2.09 10.87 -11.17
CA ALA A 443 -3.51 10.78 -10.82
C ALA A 443 -4.26 12.12 -10.98
N GLU A 444 -3.59 13.20 -11.37
CA GLU A 444 -4.30 14.40 -11.80
C GLU A 444 -4.97 14.08 -13.15
N GLY A 445 -6.29 13.84 -13.10
CA GLY A 445 -7.15 13.56 -14.25
C GLY A 445 -7.73 12.14 -14.31
N SER A 446 -7.27 11.17 -13.49
CA SER A 446 -7.85 9.81 -13.46
C SER A 446 -8.83 9.60 -12.30
N THR A 447 -10.01 9.07 -12.59
CA THR A 447 -11.04 8.71 -11.61
C THR A 447 -10.97 7.23 -11.30
N SER A 448 -10.82 6.87 -10.02
CA SER A 448 -10.93 5.48 -9.53
C SER A 448 -12.40 5.11 -9.30
N LEU A 449 -12.81 3.93 -9.78
CA LEU A 449 -14.14 3.36 -9.59
C LEU A 449 -14.03 1.94 -9.01
N GLY A 450 -14.88 1.62 -8.04
CA GLY A 450 -14.75 0.39 -7.23
C GLY A 450 -13.80 0.58 -6.04
N PRO A 451 -13.15 -0.48 -5.52
CA PRO A 451 -13.24 -1.86 -5.98
C PRO A 451 -14.54 -2.54 -5.52
N TRP A 452 -15.13 -3.34 -6.40
CA TRP A 452 -16.28 -4.18 -6.09
C TRP A 452 -15.80 -5.56 -5.65
N GLY A 453 -16.37 -6.12 -4.58
CA GLY A 453 -16.00 -7.43 -4.06
C GLY A 453 -15.74 -7.44 -2.54
N GLY A 454 -14.88 -8.36 -2.10
CA GLY A 454 -14.55 -8.61 -0.70
C GLY A 454 -13.24 -7.97 -0.20
N PRO A 455 -13.02 -7.94 1.12
CA PRO A 455 -11.79 -7.41 1.72
C PRO A 455 -10.58 -8.31 1.38
N GLY A 456 -9.36 -7.78 1.43
CA GLY A 456 -8.14 -8.56 1.19
C GLY A 456 -6.88 -7.70 1.05
N THR A 457 -5.74 -8.32 0.73
CA THR A 457 -4.48 -7.63 0.46
C THR A 457 -4.57 -6.86 -0.84
N THR A 458 -4.33 -5.55 -0.83
CA THR A 458 -4.58 -4.67 -1.97
C THR A 458 -3.54 -4.82 -3.08
N TRP A 459 -3.96 -4.69 -4.32
CA TRP A 459 -3.12 -4.62 -5.50
C TRP A 459 -3.57 -3.48 -6.43
N SER A 460 -2.65 -2.99 -7.25
CA SER A 460 -2.90 -1.93 -8.23
C SER A 460 -1.98 -2.13 -9.43
N PHE A 461 -2.49 -1.83 -10.62
CA PHE A 461 -1.77 -1.90 -11.88
C PHE A 461 -2.22 -0.73 -12.77
N LEU A 462 -1.34 0.25 -12.95
CA LEU A 462 -1.56 1.42 -13.80
C LEU A 462 -0.33 1.56 -14.72
N PRO A 463 -0.33 0.90 -15.88
CA PRO A 463 0.81 0.96 -16.81
C PRO A 463 0.90 2.30 -17.54
N ASP A 464 2.13 2.65 -17.94
CA ASP A 464 2.44 3.82 -18.81
C ASP A 464 2.09 3.58 -20.30
N SER A 465 1.45 2.44 -20.59
CA SER A 465 1.10 2.02 -21.94
C SER A 465 -0.22 1.27 -21.95
N LYS A 466 -0.83 1.18 -23.11
CA LYS A 466 -2.17 0.62 -23.25
C LYS A 466 -2.20 -0.85 -22.83
N ILE A 467 -3.18 -1.21 -21.99
CA ILE A 467 -3.47 -2.60 -21.65
C ILE A 467 -4.05 -3.28 -22.89
N THR A 468 -3.39 -4.35 -23.34
CA THR A 468 -3.76 -5.08 -24.56
C THR A 468 -3.98 -6.57 -24.32
N HIS A 469 -3.54 -7.10 -23.18
CA HIS A 469 -3.68 -8.51 -22.83
C HIS A 469 -4.30 -8.65 -21.44
N ILE A 470 -5.27 -9.54 -21.26
CA ILE A 470 -5.82 -9.90 -19.96
C ILE A 470 -5.91 -11.41 -19.86
N THR A 471 -5.21 -11.98 -18.88
CA THR A 471 -5.33 -13.41 -18.54
C THR A 471 -6.23 -13.57 -17.33
N ILE A 472 -7.25 -14.42 -17.43
CA ILE A 472 -8.16 -14.75 -16.33
C ILE A 472 -8.09 -16.25 -16.06
N ARG A 473 -7.79 -16.63 -14.82
CA ARG A 473 -7.96 -18.01 -14.34
C ARG A 473 -9.22 -18.10 -13.51
N ARG A 474 -10.00 -19.14 -13.76
CA ARG A 474 -11.27 -19.39 -13.08
C ARG A 474 -11.47 -20.88 -12.82
N ASN A 475 -12.22 -21.18 -11.78
CA ASN A 475 -12.83 -22.48 -11.58
C ASN A 475 -14.36 -22.33 -11.67
N GLN A 476 -15.09 -23.41 -11.39
CA GLN A 476 -16.56 -23.41 -11.41
C GLN A 476 -17.21 -22.52 -10.33
N TYR A 477 -16.44 -22.01 -9.36
CA TYR A 477 -16.93 -21.29 -8.19
C TYR A 477 -16.54 -19.81 -8.14
N TYR A 478 -15.36 -19.42 -8.64
CA TYR A 478 -14.86 -18.04 -8.57
C TYR A 478 -13.72 -17.76 -9.56
N ILE A 479 -13.35 -16.48 -9.68
CA ILE A 479 -12.15 -16.02 -10.38
C ILE A 479 -10.94 -16.20 -9.48
N CYS A 480 -10.01 -17.05 -9.91
CA CYS A 480 -8.85 -17.47 -9.13
C CYS A 480 -7.74 -16.42 -9.20
N SER A 481 -7.45 -15.93 -10.41
CA SER A 481 -6.46 -14.88 -10.63
C SER A 481 -6.70 -14.11 -11.91
N ILE A 482 -6.14 -12.90 -11.95
CA ILE A 482 -6.10 -12.04 -13.13
C ILE A 482 -4.69 -11.48 -13.35
N MET A 483 -4.28 -11.33 -14.60
CA MET A 483 -3.02 -10.72 -15.01
C MET A 483 -3.27 -9.84 -16.23
N PHE A 484 -2.53 -8.74 -16.35
CA PHE A 484 -2.66 -7.77 -17.42
C PHE A 484 -1.33 -7.65 -18.16
N GLY A 485 -1.38 -7.47 -19.47
CA GLY A 485 -0.24 -7.19 -20.32
C GLY A 485 -0.47 -5.94 -21.16
N THR A 486 0.60 -5.23 -21.47
CA THR A 486 0.57 -3.98 -22.24
C THR A 486 1.09 -4.19 -23.65
N GLU A 487 0.83 -3.22 -24.52
CA GLU A 487 1.37 -3.20 -25.90
C GLU A 487 2.92 -3.18 -25.95
N LYS A 488 3.58 -2.68 -24.90
CA LYS A 488 5.05 -2.68 -24.78
C LYS A 488 5.62 -4.04 -24.33
N GLY A 489 4.76 -5.03 -24.10
CA GLY A 489 5.17 -6.34 -23.59
C GLY A 489 5.44 -6.35 -22.09
N GLU A 490 4.97 -5.34 -21.35
CA GLU A 490 5.02 -5.33 -19.88
C GLU A 490 3.85 -6.15 -19.34
N TYR A 491 4.10 -7.01 -18.36
CA TYR A 491 3.03 -7.79 -17.71
C TYR A 491 2.98 -7.47 -16.22
N SER A 492 1.76 -7.27 -15.71
CA SER A 492 1.50 -7.17 -14.28
C SER A 492 1.86 -8.47 -13.55
N ALA A 493 1.88 -8.44 -12.22
CA ALA A 493 1.79 -9.68 -11.46
C ALA A 493 0.54 -10.48 -11.84
N ASN A 494 0.58 -11.79 -11.57
CA ASN A 494 -0.65 -12.56 -11.43
C ASN A 494 -1.30 -12.22 -10.08
N PHE A 495 -2.43 -11.54 -10.11
CA PHE A 495 -3.19 -11.15 -8.92
C PHE A 495 -4.13 -12.29 -8.54
N GLY A 496 -3.67 -13.12 -7.61
CA GLY A 496 -4.31 -14.36 -7.14
C GLY A 496 -3.50 -15.61 -7.54
N ASP A 497 -4.04 -16.80 -7.33
CA ASP A 497 -3.38 -18.08 -7.60
C ASP A 497 -4.16 -18.96 -8.61
N VAL A 498 -3.69 -20.18 -8.88
CA VAL A 498 -4.29 -21.15 -9.80
C VAL A 498 -5.66 -21.70 -9.34
N GLY A 499 -6.14 -21.34 -8.15
CA GLY A 499 -7.52 -21.62 -7.74
C GLY A 499 -7.79 -23.04 -7.29
N GLY A 500 -6.82 -23.65 -6.62
CA GLY A 500 -6.95 -24.89 -5.88
C GLY A 500 -6.11 -24.80 -4.60
N ASP A 501 -6.56 -25.46 -3.55
CA ASP A 501 -5.88 -25.53 -2.24
C ASP A 501 -4.51 -26.22 -2.40
N SER A 502 -3.48 -25.45 -2.78
CA SER A 502 -2.14 -25.95 -3.08
C SER A 502 -1.47 -26.59 -1.87
N GLU A 503 -1.92 -26.26 -0.66
CA GLU A 503 -1.43 -26.88 0.58
C GLU A 503 -2.07 -28.26 0.83
N LYS A 504 -3.35 -28.47 0.52
CA LYS A 504 -3.95 -29.81 0.59
C LYS A 504 -3.45 -30.77 -0.50
N VAL A 505 -3.10 -30.27 -1.68
CA VAL A 505 -2.51 -31.13 -2.73
C VAL A 505 -1.10 -31.62 -2.34
N ARG A 506 -0.33 -30.80 -1.60
CA ARG A 506 0.95 -31.23 -1.00
C ARG A 506 0.77 -32.20 0.16
N SER A 507 -0.23 -31.98 1.03
CA SER A 507 -0.49 -32.88 2.15
C SER A 507 -0.98 -34.27 1.69
N TYR A 508 -1.76 -34.36 0.61
CA TYR A 508 -2.20 -35.64 0.05
C TYR A 508 -1.10 -36.40 -0.71
N LYS A 509 -0.13 -35.70 -1.31
CA LYS A 509 1.08 -36.34 -1.87
C LYS A 509 1.94 -37.00 -0.79
N CYS A 510 2.00 -36.41 0.40
CA CYS A 510 2.62 -37.03 1.57
C CYS A 510 1.77 -38.19 2.14
N TYR A 511 0.44 -38.10 2.07
CA TYR A 511 -0.48 -39.14 2.56
C TYR A 511 -0.49 -40.42 1.71
N LEU A 512 -0.20 -40.33 0.41
CA LEU A 512 -0.14 -41.46 -0.52
C LEU A 512 1.16 -42.30 -0.40
N MET A 513 2.18 -41.81 0.31
CA MET A 513 3.43 -42.54 0.51
C MET A 513 3.34 -43.59 1.64
N PHE A 514 2.21 -43.70 2.36
CA PHE A 514 2.14 -44.42 3.63
C PHE A 514 1.02 -45.45 3.82
N ASN A 515 0.16 -45.78 2.83
CA ASN A 515 -0.88 -46.81 3.05
C ASN A 515 -1.27 -47.67 1.85
N SER A 516 -1.76 -48.88 2.19
CA SER A 516 -1.90 -50.08 1.37
C SER A 516 -3.07 -50.08 0.37
N TYR A 517 -2.93 -50.97 -0.62
CA TYR A 517 -3.57 -51.04 -1.94
C TYR A 517 -5.12 -51.10 -2.04
N GLN A 518 -5.88 -51.05 -0.95
CA GLN A 518 -7.35 -51.25 -0.98
C GLN A 518 -8.18 -49.94 -0.87
N THR A 519 -7.58 -48.80 -0.51
CA THR A 519 -8.28 -47.48 -0.50
C THR A 519 -8.04 -46.64 -1.76
N ILE A 520 -7.34 -47.21 -2.74
CA ILE A 520 -6.78 -46.49 -3.90
C ILE A 520 -7.87 -46.24 -4.96
N ILE A 521 -8.74 -47.20 -5.27
CA ILE A 521 -9.66 -47.08 -6.43
C ILE A 521 -10.81 -46.10 -6.17
N SER A 522 -11.42 -46.12 -4.99
CA SER A 522 -12.53 -45.20 -4.66
C SER A 522 -12.07 -43.75 -4.45
N LYS A 523 -10.80 -43.52 -4.08
CA LYS A 523 -10.22 -42.17 -3.98
C LYS A 523 -9.53 -41.71 -5.27
N LEU A 524 -9.09 -42.60 -6.16
CA LEU A 524 -8.62 -42.24 -7.51
C LEU A 524 -9.74 -41.66 -8.37
N VAL A 525 -10.97 -42.16 -8.20
CA VAL A 525 -12.16 -41.65 -8.90
C VAL A 525 -12.47 -40.20 -8.47
N LEU A 526 -12.31 -39.88 -7.18
CA LEU A 526 -12.42 -38.51 -6.65
C LEU A 526 -11.22 -37.62 -7.05
N PHE A 527 -10.01 -38.18 -7.14
CA PHE A 527 -8.79 -37.49 -7.59
C PHE A 527 -8.82 -37.14 -9.09
N ASN A 528 -9.34 -38.03 -9.94
CA ASN A 528 -9.59 -37.72 -11.36
C ASN A 528 -10.74 -36.72 -11.55
N ALA A 529 -11.75 -36.73 -10.67
CA ALA A 529 -12.81 -35.72 -10.70
C ALA A 529 -12.32 -34.30 -10.31
N THR A 530 -11.25 -34.19 -9.50
CA THR A 530 -10.69 -32.88 -9.08
C THR A 530 -9.67 -32.32 -10.07
N LEU A 531 -8.90 -33.18 -10.76
CA LEU A 531 -8.00 -32.76 -11.84
C LEU A 531 -8.76 -32.28 -13.10
N ASN A 532 -9.99 -32.76 -13.32
CA ASN A 532 -10.83 -32.35 -14.45
C ASN A 532 -11.60 -31.04 -14.26
N SER A 533 -11.32 -30.25 -13.20
CA SER A 533 -12.08 -29.02 -12.90
C SER A 533 -11.35 -27.70 -13.19
N PHE A 534 -10.13 -27.75 -13.72
CA PHE A 534 -9.39 -26.55 -14.10
C PHE A 534 -9.75 -26.14 -15.52
N SER A 535 -10.53 -25.07 -15.64
CA SER A 535 -10.72 -24.42 -16.95
C SER A 535 -9.37 -23.84 -17.41
N PRO A 536 -8.99 -24.01 -18.68
CA PRO A 536 -7.81 -23.34 -19.20
C PRO A 536 -7.90 -21.82 -18.98
N PRO A 537 -6.77 -21.13 -18.76
CA PRO A 537 -6.77 -19.68 -18.61
C PRO A 537 -7.41 -19.03 -19.84
N VAL A 538 -8.34 -18.13 -19.60
CA VAL A 538 -8.91 -17.30 -20.66
C VAL A 538 -7.92 -16.21 -20.97
N GLN A 539 -7.52 -16.11 -22.22
CA GLN A 539 -6.69 -15.01 -22.73
C GLN A 539 -7.59 -14.06 -23.52
N ILE A 540 -7.48 -12.78 -23.18
CA ILE A 540 -8.21 -11.69 -23.83
C ILE A 540 -7.18 -10.76 -24.44
N ASP A 541 -7.01 -10.90 -25.75
CA ASP A 541 -6.11 -10.03 -26.50
C ASP A 541 -6.92 -8.95 -27.20
N LEU A 542 -6.42 -7.73 -27.17
CA LEU A 542 -6.90 -6.54 -27.87
C LEU A 542 -5.91 -6.25 -29.02
N PRO A 543 -5.91 -7.07 -30.09
CA PRO A 543 -4.90 -7.00 -31.15
C PRO A 543 -5.03 -5.73 -32.00
N ASN A 544 -6.19 -5.07 -31.96
CA ASN A 544 -6.40 -3.83 -32.68
C ASN A 544 -5.84 -2.65 -31.88
N SER A 545 -4.92 -1.90 -32.49
CA SER A 545 -4.35 -0.68 -31.92
C SER A 545 -5.40 0.37 -31.52
N SER A 546 -6.62 0.35 -32.11
CA SER A 546 -7.74 1.22 -31.71
C SER A 546 -8.68 0.60 -30.67
N GLU A 547 -8.55 -0.68 -30.29
CA GLU A 547 -9.42 -1.33 -29.29
C GLU A 547 -8.91 -1.07 -27.87
N TYR A 548 -9.60 -0.26 -27.07
CA TYR A 548 -9.24 0.06 -25.69
C TYR A 548 -10.39 -0.27 -24.72
N LEU A 549 -10.05 -0.49 -23.45
CA LEU A 549 -11.01 -0.84 -22.40
C LEU A 549 -11.85 0.38 -21.98
N THR A 550 -13.16 0.22 -21.92
CA THR A 550 -14.16 1.27 -21.61
C THR A 550 -14.98 0.98 -20.36
N GLY A 551 -14.94 -0.27 -19.87
CA GLY A 551 -15.69 -0.65 -18.68
C GLY A 551 -15.44 -2.07 -18.21
N ILE A 552 -15.93 -2.38 -17.02
CA ILE A 552 -16.05 -3.74 -16.51
C ILE A 552 -17.41 -3.99 -15.88
N SER A 553 -17.87 -5.23 -15.89
CA SER A 553 -19.01 -5.69 -15.09
C SER A 553 -18.72 -7.06 -14.52
N GLY A 554 -19.53 -7.49 -13.56
CA GLY A 554 -19.34 -8.79 -12.95
C GLY A 554 -20.26 -9.08 -11.80
N LYS A 555 -19.99 -10.20 -11.14
CA LYS A 555 -20.69 -10.66 -9.95
C LYS A 555 -19.69 -10.94 -8.84
N TYR A 556 -20.10 -10.70 -7.60
CA TYR A 556 -19.39 -11.15 -6.41
C TYR A 556 -20.38 -11.70 -5.38
N SER A 557 -19.96 -12.70 -4.63
CA SER A 557 -20.81 -13.29 -3.58
C SER A 557 -19.97 -13.86 -2.45
N SER A 558 -20.60 -14.13 -1.31
CA SER A 558 -19.98 -14.93 -0.26
C SER A 558 -19.72 -16.33 -0.80
N ASN A 559 -18.46 -16.78 -0.69
CA ASN A 559 -18.04 -18.09 -1.14
C ASN A 559 -17.63 -18.96 0.06
N SER A 560 -18.37 -20.03 0.30
CA SER A 560 -18.16 -20.94 1.43
C SER A 560 -16.87 -21.77 1.33
N TYR A 561 -16.32 -21.97 0.12
CA TYR A 561 -15.07 -22.73 -0.06
C TYR A 561 -13.84 -21.99 0.46
N VAL A 562 -13.86 -20.66 0.38
CA VAL A 562 -12.77 -19.79 0.85
C VAL A 562 -13.18 -18.94 2.05
N ASN A 563 -14.40 -19.14 2.55
CA ASN A 563 -15.01 -18.40 3.66
C ASN A 563 -14.87 -16.87 3.55
N GLN A 564 -15.05 -16.32 2.33
CA GLN A 564 -14.83 -14.91 2.02
C GLN A 564 -15.69 -14.46 0.84
N ILE A 565 -15.91 -13.15 0.70
CA ILE A 565 -16.53 -12.56 -0.49
C ILE A 565 -15.52 -12.54 -1.63
N THR A 566 -15.90 -13.04 -2.80
CA THR A 566 -15.01 -13.15 -3.97
C THR A 566 -15.71 -12.78 -5.27
N ILE A 567 -14.92 -12.40 -6.26
CA ILE A 567 -15.40 -12.20 -7.63
C ILE A 567 -15.76 -13.56 -8.23
N THR A 568 -17.01 -13.72 -8.65
CA THR A 568 -17.54 -14.97 -9.24
C THR A 568 -17.69 -14.91 -10.75
N SER A 569 -17.80 -13.71 -11.33
CA SER A 569 -17.73 -13.50 -12.78
C SER A 569 -17.22 -12.12 -13.17
N LEU A 570 -16.60 -12.00 -14.35
CA LEU A 570 -16.14 -10.75 -14.94
C LEU A 570 -16.45 -10.65 -16.43
N SER A 571 -16.88 -9.48 -16.88
CA SER A 571 -16.92 -9.07 -18.28
C SER A 571 -16.12 -7.78 -18.46
N PHE A 572 -15.48 -7.64 -19.61
CA PHE A 572 -14.71 -6.48 -20.03
C PHE A 572 -15.39 -5.84 -21.24
N TYR A 573 -15.50 -4.52 -21.22
CA TYR A 573 -16.01 -3.73 -22.32
C TYR A 573 -14.86 -3.01 -22.99
N THR A 574 -14.83 -3.04 -24.31
CA THR A 574 -13.98 -2.18 -25.12
C THR A 574 -14.83 -1.18 -25.90
N ASN A 575 -14.19 -0.24 -26.57
CA ASN A 575 -14.88 0.60 -27.55
C ASN A 575 -15.44 -0.20 -28.74
N LEU A 576 -15.01 -1.45 -28.94
CA LEU A 576 -15.44 -2.28 -30.08
C LEU A 576 -16.39 -3.43 -29.70
N LYS A 577 -16.22 -4.05 -28.52
CA LYS A 577 -16.97 -5.27 -28.16
C LYS A 577 -17.01 -5.54 -26.67
N GLU A 578 -17.98 -6.37 -26.28
CA GLU A 578 -18.04 -6.99 -24.96
C GLU A 578 -17.31 -8.34 -24.96
N ARG A 579 -16.60 -8.62 -23.87
CA ARG A 579 -15.82 -9.85 -23.67
C ARG A 579 -16.14 -10.45 -22.30
N GLY A 580 -16.76 -11.63 -22.28
CA GLY A 580 -17.25 -12.30 -21.07
C GLY A 580 -18.72 -12.69 -21.18
N PRO A 581 -19.38 -13.05 -20.07
CA PRO A 581 -18.83 -13.16 -18.72
C PRO A 581 -17.94 -14.39 -18.57
N TYR A 582 -16.79 -14.18 -17.94
CA TYR A 582 -15.87 -15.23 -17.52
C TYR A 582 -16.19 -15.58 -16.06
N GLY A 583 -16.46 -16.84 -15.76
CA GLY A 583 -16.97 -17.28 -14.45
C GLY A 583 -18.45 -17.65 -14.52
N GLY A 584 -19.14 -17.75 -13.39
CA GLY A 584 -20.58 -18.09 -13.43
C GLY A 584 -21.21 -18.72 -12.19
N TYR A 585 -20.54 -18.73 -11.04
CA TYR A 585 -21.14 -19.29 -9.83
C TYR A 585 -22.20 -18.36 -9.23
N ASN A 586 -23.41 -18.89 -9.05
CA ASN A 586 -24.49 -18.22 -8.32
C ASN A 586 -24.50 -18.76 -6.88
N GLY A 587 -23.69 -18.18 -6.00
CA GLY A 587 -23.76 -18.47 -4.57
C GLY A 587 -25.00 -17.85 -3.92
N ASN A 588 -25.13 -17.97 -2.60
CA ASN A 588 -26.14 -17.22 -1.84
C ASN A 588 -25.73 -15.73 -1.80
N ASN A 589 -26.69 -14.80 -1.95
CA ASN A 589 -26.47 -13.34 -1.98
C ASN A 589 -25.49 -12.83 -3.06
N VAL A 590 -25.76 -13.13 -4.33
CA VAL A 590 -25.00 -12.57 -5.45
C VAL A 590 -25.24 -11.07 -5.60
N GLN A 591 -24.18 -10.29 -5.62
CA GLN A 591 -24.18 -8.87 -5.96
C GLN A 591 -23.64 -8.68 -7.38
N VAL A 592 -24.22 -7.76 -8.14
CA VAL A 592 -23.82 -7.42 -9.51
C VAL A 592 -23.18 -6.03 -9.49
N PHE A 593 -22.08 -5.86 -10.19
CA PHE A 593 -21.49 -4.54 -10.44
C PHE A 593 -21.33 -4.32 -11.93
N SER A 594 -21.45 -3.06 -12.34
CA SER A 594 -21.18 -2.62 -13.70
C SER A 594 -20.69 -1.19 -13.65
N SER A 595 -19.61 -0.92 -14.38
CA SER A 595 -19.07 0.41 -14.60
C SER A 595 -18.77 0.54 -16.08
N ARG A 596 -19.73 1.06 -16.83
CA ARG A 596 -19.58 1.50 -18.22
C ARG A 596 -19.49 3.02 -18.21
N ALA A 597 -18.45 3.57 -18.82
CA ALA A 597 -18.26 5.01 -18.87
C ALA A 597 -18.29 5.49 -20.32
N ASP A 598 -19.27 6.32 -20.65
CA ASP A 598 -19.31 7.06 -21.91
C ASP A 598 -18.15 8.06 -21.92
N GLY A 599 -17.25 7.94 -22.90
CA GLY A 599 -16.12 8.86 -23.09
C GLY A 599 -14.95 8.71 -22.11
N ARG A 600 -14.80 7.56 -21.43
CA ARG A 600 -13.63 7.28 -20.59
C ARG A 600 -12.88 6.01 -20.99
N VAL A 601 -11.58 6.02 -20.79
CA VAL A 601 -10.67 4.90 -21.06
C VAL A 601 -10.21 4.32 -19.73
N ILE A 602 -10.24 3.01 -19.59
CA ILE A 602 -9.59 2.32 -18.48
C ILE A 602 -8.08 2.33 -18.73
N VAL A 603 -7.38 3.04 -17.87
CA VAL A 603 -5.91 3.15 -17.91
C VAL A 603 -5.25 2.19 -16.93
N GLY A 604 -6.00 1.60 -15.99
CA GLY A 604 -5.48 0.65 -15.02
C GLY A 604 -6.55 -0.02 -14.18
N PHE A 605 -6.11 -0.93 -13.32
CA PHE A 605 -6.95 -1.72 -12.43
C PHE A 605 -6.41 -1.67 -11.00
N HIS A 606 -7.28 -1.84 -10.02
CA HIS A 606 -6.90 -2.05 -8.62
C HIS A 606 -7.85 -3.06 -7.96
N GLY A 607 -7.53 -3.55 -6.78
CA GLY A 607 -8.38 -4.52 -6.11
C GLY A 607 -7.74 -5.13 -4.88
N SER A 608 -8.25 -6.30 -4.48
CA SER A 608 -7.72 -7.06 -3.34
C SER A 608 -7.67 -8.56 -3.62
N ILE A 609 -6.73 -9.25 -2.96
CA ILE A 609 -6.59 -10.70 -2.95
C ILE A 609 -7.03 -11.24 -1.58
N GLY A 610 -7.88 -12.26 -1.62
CA GLY A 610 -8.42 -12.90 -0.43
C GLY A 610 -7.39 -13.77 0.29
N SER A 611 -7.71 -14.19 1.52
CA SER A 611 -6.82 -15.04 2.33
C SER A 611 -6.58 -16.42 1.70
N GLY A 612 -7.53 -16.91 0.90
CA GLY A 612 -7.38 -18.11 0.07
C GLY A 612 -6.64 -17.88 -1.26
N LYS A 613 -5.97 -16.74 -1.42
CA LYS A 613 -5.22 -16.32 -2.63
C LYS A 613 -6.06 -16.18 -3.90
N GLN A 614 -7.36 -15.94 -3.76
CA GLN A 614 -8.29 -15.71 -4.85
C GLN A 614 -8.57 -14.22 -5.10
N LEU A 615 -9.12 -13.86 -6.26
CA LEU A 615 -9.50 -12.48 -6.55
C LEU A 615 -10.69 -12.06 -5.67
N ALA A 616 -10.43 -11.26 -4.64
CA ALA A 616 -11.46 -10.84 -3.68
C ALA A 616 -12.24 -9.64 -4.19
N SER A 617 -11.55 -8.61 -4.72
CA SER A 617 -12.18 -7.44 -5.32
C SER A 617 -11.42 -6.91 -6.53
N ILE A 618 -12.11 -6.13 -7.37
CA ILE A 618 -11.56 -5.45 -8.55
C ILE A 618 -12.22 -4.09 -8.76
N GLY A 619 -11.44 -3.11 -9.21
CA GLY A 619 -11.81 -1.74 -9.56
C GLY A 619 -10.95 -1.25 -10.71
N ILE A 620 -11.27 -0.06 -11.23
CA ILE A 620 -10.67 0.51 -12.44
C ILE A 620 -10.21 1.94 -12.20
N TYR A 621 -9.12 2.32 -12.86
CA TYR A 621 -8.74 3.71 -13.07
C TYR A 621 -9.19 4.14 -14.45
N THR A 622 -9.90 5.26 -14.52
CA THR A 622 -10.45 5.79 -15.77
C THR A 622 -9.94 7.21 -16.03
N LYS A 623 -9.61 7.54 -17.27
CA LYS A 623 -9.38 8.93 -17.72
C LYS A 623 -10.42 9.30 -18.77
N PRO A 624 -10.76 10.60 -18.94
CA PRO A 624 -11.46 11.04 -20.14
C PRO A 624 -10.69 10.56 -21.38
N ALA A 625 -11.38 10.13 -22.43
CA ALA A 625 -10.74 9.59 -23.64
C ALA A 625 -9.81 10.58 -24.37
N SER A 626 -9.79 11.85 -23.94
CA SER A 626 -8.83 12.88 -24.36
C SER A 626 -7.42 12.74 -23.76
N ASP A 627 -7.19 11.94 -22.72
CA ASP A 627 -5.89 11.78 -22.02
C ASP A 627 -5.45 10.31 -21.87
N PRO A 628 -4.72 9.72 -22.85
CA PRO A 628 -3.97 8.48 -22.64
C PRO A 628 -2.72 8.72 -21.77
N PRO A 629 -2.21 7.73 -21.02
CA PRO A 629 -0.99 7.88 -20.26
C PRO A 629 0.22 7.86 -21.21
N THR A 630 0.95 8.97 -21.30
CA THR A 630 2.36 8.95 -21.76
C THR A 630 3.11 10.07 -21.06
N LYS A 631 4.16 9.70 -20.33
CA LYS A 631 5.00 10.59 -19.53
C LYS A 631 5.92 11.43 -20.43
N ILE A 632 6.12 12.68 -20.00
CA ILE A 632 7.00 13.71 -20.56
C ILE A 632 8.48 13.32 -20.38
N SER A 633 9.32 13.88 -21.27
CA SER A 633 10.79 13.79 -21.46
C SER A 633 11.24 12.58 -22.29
N GLU A 634 11.75 12.69 -23.51
CA GLU A 634 12.65 13.70 -24.09
C GLU A 634 12.43 13.86 -25.62
N TRP A 635 11.40 14.57 -26.09
CA TRP A 635 11.36 15.12 -27.47
C TRP A 635 10.62 16.46 -27.44
N ASN A 636 11.12 17.42 -26.66
CA ASN A 636 10.79 18.83 -26.91
C ASN A 636 11.68 19.28 -28.07
N ASP A 637 11.21 18.96 -29.27
CA ASP A 637 11.13 19.87 -30.42
C ASP A 637 10.66 19.00 -31.60
N VAL A 638 9.50 19.37 -32.19
CA VAL A 638 8.77 18.73 -33.30
C VAL A 638 7.68 17.72 -32.90
N MET A 639 6.42 18.08 -33.22
CA MET A 639 5.14 17.32 -33.18
C MET A 639 4.18 17.54 -32.00
N ILE A 640 3.62 18.75 -31.89
CA ILE A 640 2.24 18.94 -31.38
C ILE A 640 1.34 19.24 -32.58
N ALA A 641 0.88 18.19 -33.27
CA ALA A 641 -0.32 18.15 -34.11
C ALA A 641 -0.31 16.83 -34.89
N ASP A 642 -1.03 15.79 -34.43
CA ASP A 642 -1.40 14.70 -35.34
C ASP A 642 -2.45 13.69 -34.81
N MET A 643 -3.01 13.86 -33.60
CA MET A 643 -4.10 12.97 -33.15
C MET A 643 -5.44 13.37 -33.81
N PRO A 644 -6.14 12.45 -34.51
CA PRO A 644 -7.45 12.75 -35.06
C PRO A 644 -8.48 12.97 -33.94
N ARG A 645 -9.32 14.01 -34.02
CA ARG A 645 -10.43 14.22 -33.09
C ARG A 645 -11.70 13.57 -33.63
N GLU A 646 -12.41 12.85 -32.77
CA GLU A 646 -13.72 12.26 -33.09
C GLU A 646 -14.81 13.34 -32.99
N VAL A 647 -15.70 13.43 -33.97
CA VAL A 647 -16.81 14.38 -33.98
C VAL A 647 -18.11 13.63 -34.32
N GLY A 648 -19.09 13.67 -33.42
CA GLY A 648 -20.32 12.87 -33.50
C GLY A 648 -20.31 11.69 -32.51
N PRO A 649 -21.07 10.60 -32.74
CA PRO A 649 -21.99 10.44 -33.86
C PRO A 649 -23.28 11.23 -33.67
N TRP A 650 -23.78 11.83 -34.74
CA TRP A 650 -25.09 12.48 -34.78
C TRP A 650 -26.12 11.52 -35.34
N GLY A 651 -27.30 11.50 -34.76
CA GLY A 651 -28.34 10.54 -35.12
C GLY A 651 -29.22 10.17 -33.95
N ILE A 652 -30.05 9.15 -34.15
CA ILE A 652 -30.94 8.62 -33.12
C ILE A 652 -30.24 7.61 -32.22
N SER A 653 -30.69 7.52 -30.97
CA SER A 653 -30.18 6.56 -30.00
C SER A 653 -30.73 5.15 -30.27
N GLY A 654 -29.86 4.13 -30.27
CA GLY A 654 -30.23 2.73 -30.51
C GLY A 654 -29.50 2.11 -31.71
N GLY A 655 -29.71 0.82 -31.97
CA GLY A 655 -29.00 0.10 -33.03
C GLY A 655 -27.58 -0.37 -32.66
N GLN A 656 -26.98 -1.19 -33.52
CA GLN A 656 -25.64 -1.76 -33.34
C GLN A 656 -24.57 -0.73 -33.70
N SER A 657 -23.66 -0.43 -32.76
CA SER A 657 -22.54 0.48 -33.01
C SER A 657 -21.52 -0.13 -33.97
N TRP A 658 -20.89 0.72 -34.77
CA TRP A 658 -19.78 0.38 -35.65
C TRP A 658 -18.75 1.50 -35.65
N ASP A 659 -17.50 1.15 -35.90
CA ASP A 659 -16.38 2.08 -36.06
C ASP A 659 -15.36 1.42 -37.00
N ASP A 660 -15.11 2.05 -38.15
CA ASP A 660 -14.14 1.55 -39.11
C ASP A 660 -12.69 1.80 -38.66
N GLY A 661 -12.48 2.73 -37.71
CA GLY A 661 -11.18 3.17 -37.22
C GLY A 661 -10.55 4.27 -38.08
N VAL A 662 -9.26 4.52 -37.86
CA VAL A 662 -8.50 5.61 -38.49
C VAL A 662 -7.59 5.10 -39.60
N PHE A 663 -7.70 5.72 -40.76
CA PHE A 663 -6.97 5.41 -42.00
C PHE A 663 -6.09 6.59 -42.45
N LEU A 664 -5.26 6.38 -43.47
CA LEU A 664 -4.44 7.48 -44.03
C LEU A 664 -5.31 8.50 -44.78
N ASP A 665 -6.34 8.02 -45.47
CA ASP A 665 -7.24 8.84 -46.27
C ASP A 665 -8.56 8.11 -46.59
N VAL A 666 -9.60 8.87 -46.90
CA VAL A 666 -10.88 8.38 -47.45
C VAL A 666 -10.91 8.72 -48.93
N LYS A 667 -10.98 7.72 -49.80
CA LYS A 667 -10.98 7.94 -51.26
C LYS A 667 -12.35 7.88 -51.88
N GLN A 668 -13.24 7.03 -51.37
CA GLN A 668 -14.56 6.87 -51.95
C GLN A 668 -15.62 6.72 -50.87
N VAL A 669 -16.79 7.27 -51.13
CA VAL A 669 -17.99 7.18 -50.27
C VAL A 669 -19.14 6.68 -51.13
N TYR A 670 -19.85 5.68 -50.63
CA TYR A 670 -21.02 5.07 -51.27
C TYR A 670 -22.22 5.29 -50.35
N VAL A 671 -23.19 6.10 -50.78
CA VAL A 671 -24.41 6.36 -50.01
C VAL A 671 -25.56 5.59 -50.64
N THR A 672 -26.16 4.66 -49.89
CA THR A 672 -27.31 3.88 -50.35
C THR A 672 -28.60 4.55 -49.94
N LEU A 673 -29.47 4.79 -50.92
CA LEU A 673 -30.76 5.46 -50.78
C LEU A 673 -31.89 4.51 -51.15
N ASN A 674 -32.96 4.49 -50.36
CA ASN A 674 -34.13 3.68 -50.71
C ASN A 674 -34.82 4.20 -51.99
N GLU A 675 -35.41 3.31 -52.79
CA GLU A 675 -35.91 3.63 -54.13
C GLU A 675 -37.06 4.64 -54.13
N SER A 676 -38.05 4.44 -53.25
CA SER A 676 -39.31 5.19 -53.31
C SER A 676 -39.22 6.61 -52.77
N GLN A 677 -38.42 6.84 -51.72
CA GLN A 677 -38.42 8.09 -50.97
C GLN A 677 -37.03 8.73 -50.83
N ARG A 678 -35.98 8.06 -51.34
CA ARG A 678 -34.58 8.50 -51.30
C ARG A 678 -34.04 8.77 -49.89
N TRP A 679 -34.47 8.03 -48.88
CA TRP A 679 -33.94 8.07 -47.51
C TRP A 679 -32.60 7.34 -47.41
N VAL A 680 -31.69 7.79 -46.53
CA VAL A 680 -30.36 7.19 -46.34
C VAL A 680 -30.49 5.84 -45.63
N ARG A 681 -30.38 4.75 -46.41
CA ARG A 681 -30.49 3.38 -45.90
C ARG A 681 -29.18 2.81 -45.40
N GLY A 682 -28.07 3.24 -45.99
CA GLY A 682 -26.75 2.87 -45.50
C GLY A 682 -25.62 3.59 -46.20
N ILE A 683 -24.41 3.32 -45.74
CA ILE A 683 -23.19 3.95 -46.22
C ILE A 683 -22.00 2.99 -46.18
N GLN A 684 -21.08 3.15 -47.11
CA GLN A 684 -19.84 2.38 -47.18
C GLN A 684 -18.69 3.27 -47.65
N PHE A 685 -17.46 2.94 -47.27
CA PHE A 685 -16.29 3.78 -47.50
C PHE A 685 -15.12 2.97 -48.06
N GLU A 686 -14.35 3.60 -48.94
CA GLU A 686 -13.06 3.07 -49.39
C GLU A 686 -11.92 3.92 -48.82
N TYR A 687 -11.09 3.28 -47.99
CA TYR A 687 -10.00 3.90 -47.26
C TYR A 687 -8.63 3.51 -47.82
N VAL A 688 -7.62 4.33 -47.57
CA VAL A 688 -6.21 3.95 -47.71
C VAL A 688 -5.65 3.57 -46.35
N ASN A 689 -5.27 2.30 -46.15
CA ASN A 689 -4.68 1.85 -44.89
C ASN A 689 -3.22 2.33 -44.74
N ARG A 690 -2.62 2.09 -43.57
CA ARG A 690 -1.24 2.52 -43.25
C ARG A 690 -0.17 1.96 -44.20
N ASN A 691 -0.45 0.87 -44.90
CA ASN A 691 0.45 0.25 -45.88
C ASN A 691 0.23 0.82 -47.29
N GLY A 692 -0.61 1.85 -47.45
CA GLY A 692 -0.94 2.45 -48.74
C GLY A 692 -1.96 1.64 -49.56
N LYS A 693 -2.57 0.59 -49.01
CA LYS A 693 -3.53 -0.25 -49.74
C LYS A 693 -4.97 0.25 -49.56
N HIS A 694 -5.74 0.19 -50.65
CA HIS A 694 -7.17 0.46 -50.65
C HIS A 694 -7.96 -0.66 -49.96
N VAL A 695 -8.83 -0.30 -49.02
CA VAL A 695 -9.67 -1.22 -48.24
C VAL A 695 -11.09 -0.69 -48.20
N LEU A 696 -12.06 -1.53 -48.54
CA LEU A 696 -13.49 -1.21 -48.46
C LEU A 696 -14.00 -1.56 -47.05
N SER A 697 -14.78 -0.67 -46.44
CA SER A 697 -15.44 -0.90 -45.15
C SER A 697 -16.56 -1.93 -45.26
N ASP A 698 -17.06 -2.38 -44.12
CA ASP A 698 -18.37 -3.06 -44.08
C ASP A 698 -19.48 -2.08 -44.51
N MET A 699 -20.63 -2.62 -44.93
CA MET A 699 -21.81 -1.83 -45.26
C MET A 699 -22.55 -1.43 -43.98
N HIS A 700 -22.69 -0.12 -43.75
CA HIS A 700 -23.29 0.42 -42.53
C HIS A 700 -24.72 0.87 -42.78
N GLY A 701 -25.67 0.06 -42.35
CA GLY A 701 -27.10 0.22 -42.57
C GLY A 701 -27.71 -1.09 -43.06
N SER A 702 -28.99 -1.07 -43.41
CA SER A 702 -29.70 -2.26 -43.90
C SER A 702 -30.22 -2.03 -45.31
N PRO A 703 -29.37 -2.07 -46.35
CA PRO A 703 -29.84 -1.91 -47.73
C PRO A 703 -30.74 -3.07 -48.17
N SER A 704 -31.74 -2.77 -48.99
CA SER A 704 -32.68 -3.72 -49.60
C SER A 704 -32.54 -3.81 -51.11
N THR A 705 -33.06 -4.90 -51.68
CA THR A 705 -33.22 -5.06 -53.14
C THR A 705 -34.07 -3.92 -53.70
N GLY A 706 -33.52 -3.12 -54.61
CA GLY A 706 -34.14 -1.93 -55.21
C GLY A 706 -33.48 -0.61 -54.82
N ASP A 707 -32.67 -0.60 -53.74
CA ASP A 707 -31.98 0.62 -53.32
C ASP A 707 -30.95 1.12 -54.36
N THR A 708 -30.84 2.44 -54.46
CA THR A 708 -29.89 3.12 -55.36
C THR A 708 -28.63 3.53 -54.61
N VAL A 709 -27.47 3.49 -55.28
CA VAL A 709 -26.18 3.87 -54.66
C VAL A 709 -25.61 5.10 -55.34
N GLU A 710 -25.40 6.16 -54.57
CA GLU A 710 -24.72 7.38 -55.00
C GLU A 710 -23.25 7.31 -54.59
N LYS A 711 -22.34 7.56 -55.54
CA LYS A 711 -20.90 7.39 -55.34
C LYS A 711 -20.16 8.72 -55.42
N ILE A 712 -19.32 8.98 -54.42
CA ILE A 712 -18.30 10.03 -54.46
C ILE A 712 -16.93 9.36 -54.63
N ASN A 713 -16.17 9.74 -55.66
CA ASN A 713 -14.84 9.20 -55.94
C ASN A 713 -13.80 10.31 -56.03
N LEU A 714 -12.86 10.32 -55.10
CA LEU A 714 -11.71 11.25 -55.06
C LEU A 714 -10.40 10.58 -55.48
N THR A 715 -10.44 9.32 -55.93
CA THR A 715 -9.24 8.58 -56.38
C THR A 715 -8.59 9.31 -57.56
N GLY A 716 -7.28 9.59 -57.45
CA GLY A 716 -6.53 10.32 -58.49
C GLY A 716 -6.76 11.83 -58.49
N THR A 717 -7.52 12.37 -57.54
CA THR A 717 -7.69 13.83 -57.35
C THR A 717 -6.82 14.34 -56.21
N ASP A 718 -6.57 15.66 -56.19
CA ASP A 718 -5.92 16.40 -55.08
C ASP A 718 -6.94 16.84 -54.00
N GLN A 719 -8.20 16.39 -54.11
CA GLN A 719 -9.23 16.67 -53.13
C GLN A 719 -9.21 15.66 -52.00
N ILE A 720 -9.61 16.12 -50.83
CA ILE A 720 -9.73 15.33 -49.60
C ILE A 720 -11.05 15.65 -48.93
N PHE A 721 -11.64 14.70 -48.20
CA PHE A 721 -12.81 14.97 -47.37
C PHE A 721 -12.40 15.79 -46.14
N VAL A 722 -13.16 16.83 -45.81
CA VAL A 722 -12.87 17.76 -44.70
C VAL A 722 -14.04 17.91 -43.73
N GLY A 723 -15.18 17.27 -43.99
CA GLY A 723 -16.30 17.26 -43.06
C GLY A 723 -17.60 16.71 -43.64
N ILE A 724 -18.60 16.58 -42.78
CA ILE A 724 -19.97 16.17 -43.12
C ILE A 724 -20.99 17.12 -42.50
N ALA A 725 -22.18 17.21 -43.10
CA ALA A 725 -23.35 17.81 -42.48
C ALA A 725 -24.63 17.11 -42.95
N GLY A 726 -25.72 17.23 -42.21
CA GLY A 726 -26.96 16.56 -42.56
C GLY A 726 -28.08 16.81 -41.57
N PHE A 727 -29.12 15.99 -41.69
CA PHE A 727 -30.24 15.96 -40.76
C PHE A 727 -30.52 14.52 -40.32
N PHE A 728 -31.04 14.36 -39.11
CA PHE A 728 -31.56 13.08 -38.61
C PHE A 728 -32.91 13.28 -37.91
N GLY A 729 -33.75 12.24 -37.93
CA GLY A 729 -35.08 12.28 -37.33
C GLY A 729 -36.03 11.26 -37.97
N PRO A 730 -37.34 11.45 -37.81
CA PRO A 730 -38.36 10.54 -38.33
C PRO A 730 -38.30 10.37 -39.85
N ILE A 731 -38.44 9.12 -40.29
CA ILE A 731 -38.52 8.71 -41.69
C ILE A 731 -40.01 8.65 -42.07
N GLU A 732 -40.47 9.65 -42.81
CA GLU A 732 -41.88 9.79 -43.18
C GLU A 732 -42.31 8.66 -44.14
N GLY A 733 -43.38 7.96 -43.79
CA GLY A 733 -43.90 6.82 -44.55
C GLY A 733 -43.43 5.44 -44.08
N ASP A 734 -42.56 5.35 -43.07
CA ASP A 734 -42.03 4.07 -42.58
C ASP A 734 -42.28 3.86 -41.07
N SER A 735 -43.56 3.81 -40.70
CA SER A 735 -44.09 3.36 -39.39
C SER A 735 -43.40 3.91 -38.12
N GLY A 736 -42.90 5.15 -38.16
CA GLY A 736 -42.23 5.78 -37.00
C GLY A 736 -40.76 5.38 -36.81
N LEU A 737 -40.13 4.80 -37.83
CA LEU A 737 -38.67 4.62 -37.86
C LEU A 737 -37.98 5.98 -37.95
N GLU A 738 -36.78 6.08 -37.38
CA GLU A 738 -35.96 7.28 -37.40
C GLU A 738 -34.52 6.94 -37.80
N GLY A 739 -33.81 7.91 -38.38
CA GLY A 739 -32.44 7.71 -38.85
C GLY A 739 -31.82 8.97 -39.44
N ILE A 740 -30.67 8.84 -40.08
CA ILE A 740 -30.08 9.89 -40.91
C ILE A 740 -31.01 10.12 -42.11
N THR A 741 -31.58 11.31 -42.20
CA THR A 741 -32.55 11.68 -43.23
C THR A 741 -31.88 12.39 -44.41
N SER A 742 -30.74 13.04 -44.18
CA SER A 742 -29.84 13.49 -45.23
C SER A 742 -28.39 13.62 -44.78
N ILE A 743 -27.46 13.52 -45.72
CA ILE A 743 -26.01 13.69 -45.50
C ILE A 743 -25.34 14.39 -46.69
N THR A 744 -24.41 15.29 -46.38
CA THR A 744 -23.59 16.06 -47.32
C THR A 744 -22.14 15.91 -46.92
N PHE A 745 -21.26 15.67 -47.89
CA PHE A 745 -19.82 15.56 -47.70
C PHE A 745 -19.12 16.82 -48.22
N TYR A 746 -18.22 17.39 -47.45
CA TYR A 746 -17.40 18.53 -47.84
C TYR A 746 -16.00 18.05 -48.20
N THR A 747 -15.45 18.60 -49.28
CA THR A 747 -14.04 18.46 -49.65
C THR A 747 -13.34 19.81 -49.64
N THR A 748 -12.02 19.82 -49.83
CA THR A 748 -11.24 21.06 -49.98
C THR A 748 -11.70 21.95 -51.14
N LYS A 749 -12.46 21.44 -52.12
CA LYS A 749 -12.87 22.21 -53.30
C LYS A 749 -14.38 22.37 -53.45
N MET A 750 -15.17 21.39 -53.03
CA MET A 750 -16.62 21.40 -53.25
C MET A 750 -17.38 20.61 -52.19
N LYS A 751 -18.71 20.58 -52.29
CA LYS A 751 -19.58 19.73 -51.49
C LYS A 751 -20.30 18.72 -52.38
N TYR A 752 -20.58 17.54 -51.84
CA TYR A 752 -21.31 16.46 -52.47
C TYR A 752 -22.56 16.14 -51.64
N GLY A 753 -23.72 16.07 -52.30
CA GLY A 753 -25.03 15.95 -51.64
C GLY A 753 -25.80 17.29 -51.60
N PRO A 754 -26.83 17.42 -50.74
CA PRO A 754 -27.29 16.42 -49.78
C PRO A 754 -27.86 15.17 -50.46
N PHE A 755 -27.44 14.01 -49.97
CA PHE A 755 -28.05 12.71 -50.27
C PHE A 755 -29.09 12.44 -49.20
N GLY A 756 -30.30 12.01 -49.57
CA GLY A 756 -31.43 11.98 -48.65
C GLY A 756 -32.53 12.97 -49.03
N ASN A 757 -33.77 12.73 -48.59
CA ASN A 757 -34.93 13.58 -48.90
C ASN A 757 -35.41 14.43 -47.71
N GLY A 758 -34.65 14.46 -46.60
CA GLY A 758 -35.02 15.20 -45.39
C GLY A 758 -34.11 16.38 -45.10
N MET A 759 -34.62 17.59 -45.33
CA MET A 759 -34.16 18.79 -44.62
C MET A 759 -35.00 19.03 -43.34
N ARG A 760 -35.67 17.99 -42.84
CA ARG A 760 -36.52 18.01 -41.64
C ARG A 760 -35.93 17.06 -40.60
N GLY A 761 -35.97 17.48 -39.34
CA GLY A 761 -35.31 16.82 -38.21
C GLY A 761 -34.23 17.71 -37.57
N THR A 762 -33.33 17.10 -36.81
CA THR A 762 -32.24 17.81 -36.13
C THR A 762 -31.03 17.93 -37.07
N TYR A 763 -30.57 19.16 -37.28
CA TYR A 763 -29.38 19.44 -38.08
C TYR A 763 -28.10 18.99 -37.36
N PHE A 764 -27.15 18.47 -38.11
CA PHE A 764 -25.80 18.19 -37.63
C PHE A 764 -24.74 18.63 -38.65
N ALA A 765 -23.55 18.95 -38.14
CA ALA A 765 -22.37 19.17 -38.95
C ALA A 765 -21.10 18.93 -38.14
N SER A 766 -20.06 18.37 -38.77
CA SER A 766 -18.71 18.45 -38.25
C SER A 766 -18.21 19.89 -38.41
N THR A 767 -17.82 20.54 -37.31
CA THR A 767 -17.35 21.94 -37.32
C THR A 767 -16.28 22.19 -38.37
N PRO A 768 -16.37 23.26 -39.19
CA PRO A 768 -15.36 23.58 -40.19
C PRO A 768 -14.01 23.75 -39.51
N SER A 769 -13.03 22.97 -39.95
CA SER A 769 -11.69 23.01 -39.41
C SER A 769 -10.67 22.71 -40.50
N LYS A 770 -9.44 23.19 -40.33
CA LYS A 770 -8.33 22.84 -41.22
C LYS A 770 -7.95 21.39 -40.94
N GLY A 771 -8.65 20.42 -41.51
CA GLY A 771 -8.38 19.00 -41.26
C GLY A 771 -8.96 18.11 -42.34
N LYS A 772 -8.44 16.89 -42.43
CA LYS A 772 -8.97 15.81 -43.25
C LYS A 772 -9.74 14.79 -42.45
N LEU A 773 -10.76 14.24 -43.06
CA LEU A 773 -11.51 13.11 -42.58
C LEU A 773 -10.69 11.84 -42.86
N VAL A 774 -10.44 11.05 -41.82
CA VAL A 774 -9.58 9.85 -41.85
C VAL A 774 -10.31 8.57 -41.45
N GLY A 775 -11.60 8.63 -41.13
CA GLY A 775 -12.41 7.46 -40.78
C GLY A 775 -13.81 7.86 -40.36
N PHE A 776 -14.70 6.87 -40.24
CA PHE A 776 -16.08 7.06 -39.82
C PHE A 776 -16.48 6.06 -38.74
N HIS A 777 -17.44 6.46 -37.91
CA HIS A 777 -18.07 5.62 -36.90
C HIS A 777 -19.56 5.93 -36.82
N GLY A 778 -20.37 5.06 -36.20
CA GLY A 778 -21.81 5.27 -36.17
C GLY A 778 -22.62 4.15 -35.54
N ARG A 779 -23.90 4.11 -35.90
CA ARG A 779 -24.86 3.08 -35.44
C ARG A 779 -25.75 2.63 -36.59
N ASN A 780 -26.02 1.32 -36.64
CA ASN A 780 -26.86 0.65 -37.63
C ASN A 780 -28.19 0.19 -37.02
N GLY A 781 -29.27 0.34 -37.79
CA GLY A 781 -30.54 -0.34 -37.54
C GLY A 781 -31.25 -0.65 -38.86
N ALA A 782 -32.56 -0.49 -38.91
CA ALA A 782 -33.32 -0.62 -40.16
C ALA A 782 -32.88 0.41 -41.21
N TYR A 783 -32.38 1.56 -40.76
CA TYR A 783 -31.72 2.60 -41.54
C TYR A 783 -30.35 2.93 -40.91
N LEU A 784 -29.60 3.84 -41.51
CA LEU A 784 -28.43 4.42 -40.85
C LEU A 784 -28.90 5.26 -39.67
N HIS A 785 -28.68 4.79 -38.44
CA HIS A 785 -29.22 5.44 -37.23
C HIS A 785 -28.41 6.66 -36.81
N ALA A 786 -27.07 6.55 -36.85
CA ALA A 786 -26.17 7.63 -36.48
C ALA A 786 -24.83 7.55 -37.22
N ILE A 787 -24.17 8.70 -37.41
CA ILE A 787 -22.86 8.80 -38.06
C ILE A 787 -21.98 9.87 -37.42
N GLY A 788 -20.70 9.58 -37.29
CA GLY A 788 -19.64 10.45 -36.81
C GLY A 788 -18.36 10.27 -37.64
N VAL A 789 -17.38 11.14 -37.40
CA VAL A 789 -16.16 11.25 -38.20
C VAL A 789 -14.91 11.28 -37.34
N HIS A 790 -13.84 10.67 -37.84
CA HIS A 790 -12.48 10.83 -37.34
C HIS A 790 -11.78 11.92 -38.15
N MET A 791 -11.34 13.00 -37.50
CA MET A 791 -10.77 14.18 -38.17
C MET A 791 -9.30 14.39 -37.81
N LYS A 792 -8.38 14.26 -38.77
CA LYS A 792 -6.96 14.63 -38.62
C LYS A 792 -6.75 16.08 -39.06
N TYR A 793 -6.42 16.97 -38.14
CA TYR A 793 -6.25 18.40 -38.41
C TYR A 793 -4.90 18.66 -39.09
N PHE A 794 -4.89 19.54 -40.09
CA PHE A 794 -3.70 20.12 -40.70
C PHE A 794 -3.13 21.19 -39.77
N GLU A 795 -1.81 21.18 -39.60
CA GLU A 795 -1.05 22.24 -38.92
C GLU A 795 -1.32 23.64 -39.48
#